data_AF-A0A960EVX0-F1
#
_entry.id   AF-A0A960EVX0-F1
#
_cell.length_a   1.000
_cell.length_b   1.000
_cell.length_c   1.000
_cell.angle_alpha   90.00
_cell.angle_beta   90.00
_cell.angle_gamma   90.00
#
_symmetry.space_group_name_H-M   'P 1'
#
loop_
_entity.id
_entity.type
_entity.pdbx_description
1 polymer ?
#
loop_
_entity_poly.entity_id
_entity_poly.type
_entity_poly.pdbx_seq_one_letter_code
_entity_poly.pdbx_strand_id
1 'polypeptide(L)'
;PAGAATVNPGDGTSSPTAGASCWGIKQQYPSSNDGIYWLLTPAMDRPAQFYCDMTTDGGGWVLIARGRENWTFSPKGQGSPTTLRNSIDGPDAFAPAALSTTTIEGLRNGIDMSTLPDGIRLERAMNPSGTTRQDYRLFPKARTWDWNLPLGQLTNKIQIDGVTYNGGNTKDTAEYIQGTNVNGLIHIYDGRQLTTVKQTDNGNKPGFGSGWVPGATNDPNTYLYAYTGGTKPIPFTRVWLRLKIANDVQGFDPIPVEGFPEQTKVPNLKDRSEFAHWGVVGVNHTNEPTSSGWANNVMAIEVVGNRVLVGGRFTAVQNGPGAPWISQPSLAAFDLDGNWISDFRPQIDNGRVWDIQLTPSGKVLITGDFTSVNGTPDTSNIAMIDPITGAVDPTWRASATYPGGSSTVRAIDIRGNWVYAIGRFTNFKGGNGATATVGFATSFRLDNGERGTWKPILHAVGDDVQVSKDGTRVFISGHFNSVNGDTSHGWWGITDVTTGAPVPGLGPFQPSKGSVDDNLYQQAVGETVDGNLLVGGSQHDLQMYTPDRWTMLNSHITKKGGDFQAIEVLDGYVYASCHCMNWNYSGTNDWSNPRNFRAVDPIRMIGRYDEKNLDYDTNWWPNSTKGSNDAGIWAIDSDSRRCLWVGGDLIRGAYSGNAATDYLGGFARFCPTDAVAPTAPTNLTVSPDESGVTLTWSPSTDASGSVSYDVYRNDRVIAQVWGTSYRDTSFVGPIAGNVYTVRATDPSGNRSASPAPIDTGAVTPPPVVGIPVAFGSSWHYSDDGSDQGTAWRSPGFDDSTWSTGAAPLGWGGAQATAIGPTKPTTAYFRTTFQVTDPTAVKAVDLDGLVTQGAVFYLNGVEAGRFNMPSGKVSSSTTASSYVCCGEDARIKSFDLPGALLTSGTNTLAVEVHGWKAQSGRLSFDGRVTLVGGVSDTTPPTAPSVTATRNDPNIDLSWTPSTDNRALNSYVISRDGTRIAVLGATSTAYSDGEADLSGPVTYTVTAYDANGNATASAPVTSYPSTSRVVVDWGSTWTYNSAGVLPGPGDWKSGNFDDSSWSSGPGGLGWGDPFAVTNTGSASPHPLATYFRTSFSVNNPAQYSTLQIQVVAHAGAVVYINGVEAGRVNMRPGDVGPGTYSLPPLPADQRKIPVTITVPGSMLVAGENTVAAELHLNYKSQPSGYFDSQITAFN
;
A
#
# COMPACT_ATOMS: atom_id res chain seq x y z
N PRO A 1 -4.06 -32.27 36.27
CA PRO A 1 -5.22 -31.48 35.78
C PRO A 1 -5.32 -30.11 36.49
N ALA A 2 -4.75 -29.07 35.87
CA ALA A 2 -5.14 -27.69 36.20
C ALA A 2 -6.50 -27.41 35.53
N GLY A 3 -7.42 -26.76 36.23
CA GLY A 3 -8.77 -26.54 35.70
C GLY A 3 -8.77 -25.64 34.48
N ALA A 4 -9.35 -26.10 33.37
CA ALA A 4 -9.66 -25.24 32.23
C ALA A 4 -10.64 -24.14 32.69
N ALA A 5 -10.34 -22.89 32.36
CA ALA A 5 -11.23 -21.78 32.66
C ALA A 5 -12.55 -21.95 31.88
N THR A 6 -13.68 -21.84 32.57
CA THR A 6 -15.00 -21.86 31.93
C THR A 6 -15.17 -20.61 31.08
N VAL A 7 -15.17 -20.79 29.75
CA VAL A 7 -15.40 -19.73 28.76
C VAL A 7 -16.86 -19.29 28.82
N ASN A 8 -17.11 -17.99 28.97
CA ASN A 8 -18.46 -17.44 29.07
C ASN A 8 -18.78 -16.55 27.83
N PRO A 9 -19.82 -16.82 27.04
CA PRO A 9 -20.13 -16.03 25.85
C PRO A 9 -20.44 -14.58 26.20
N GLY A 10 -19.84 -13.63 25.47
CA GLY A 10 -20.12 -12.21 25.65
C GLY A 10 -19.59 -11.62 26.96
N ASP A 11 -18.66 -12.29 27.66
CA ASP A 11 -18.01 -11.72 28.86
C ASP A 11 -16.96 -10.64 28.51
N GLY A 12 -16.56 -10.55 27.25
CA GLY A 12 -15.56 -9.60 26.74
C GLY A 12 -14.13 -9.86 27.21
N THR A 13 -13.84 -10.99 27.86
CA THR A 13 -12.48 -11.29 28.36
C THR A 13 -11.51 -11.67 27.24
N SER A 14 -12.02 -12.17 26.11
CA SER A 14 -11.25 -12.59 24.94
C SER A 14 -11.92 -12.16 23.63
N SER A 15 -11.16 -12.11 22.53
CA SER A 15 -11.70 -11.79 21.19
C SER A 15 -12.85 -12.72 20.78
N PRO A 16 -12.79 -14.05 20.98
CA PRO A 16 -13.92 -14.95 20.72
C PRO A 16 -15.11 -14.82 21.69
N THR A 17 -14.92 -14.23 22.88
CA THR A 17 -16.01 -13.96 23.85
C THR A 17 -16.43 -12.49 23.87
N ALA A 18 -16.12 -11.73 22.83
CA ALA A 18 -16.45 -10.31 22.73
C ALA A 18 -17.94 -10.02 22.99
N GLY A 19 -18.21 -9.04 23.84
CA GLY A 19 -19.58 -8.57 24.12
C GLY A 19 -20.06 -7.56 23.06
N ALA A 20 -21.38 -7.37 22.96
CA ALA A 20 -21.93 -6.40 22.02
C ALA A 20 -21.67 -4.95 22.44
N SER A 21 -21.65 -4.68 23.75
CA SER A 21 -21.15 -3.43 24.33
C SER A 21 -20.73 -3.62 25.79
N CYS A 22 -20.04 -2.64 26.36
CA CYS A 22 -19.78 -2.61 27.80
C CYS A 22 -21.07 -2.77 28.64
N TRP A 23 -22.19 -2.20 28.18
CA TRP A 23 -23.48 -2.33 28.85
C TRP A 23 -24.07 -3.74 28.72
N GLY A 24 -23.99 -4.37 27.54
CA GLY A 24 -24.40 -5.75 27.33
C GLY A 24 -23.65 -6.73 28.24
N ILE A 25 -22.33 -6.60 28.29
CA ILE A 25 -21.45 -7.32 29.24
C ILE A 25 -21.95 -7.09 30.67
N LYS A 26 -22.20 -5.83 31.08
CA LYS A 26 -22.62 -5.53 32.46
C LYS A 26 -23.99 -6.10 32.82
N GLN A 27 -24.94 -6.20 31.89
CA GLN A 27 -26.25 -6.80 32.15
C GLN A 27 -26.15 -8.32 32.34
N GLN A 28 -25.37 -9.01 31.48
CA GLN A 28 -25.20 -10.46 31.55
C GLN A 28 -24.26 -10.89 32.68
N TYR A 29 -23.25 -10.06 32.99
CA TYR A 29 -22.23 -10.29 34.01
C TYR A 29 -22.15 -9.08 34.98
N PRO A 30 -23.08 -8.98 35.96
CA PRO A 30 -23.14 -7.82 36.86
C PRO A 30 -21.89 -7.60 37.72
N SER A 31 -21.09 -8.64 37.94
CA SER A 31 -19.82 -8.60 38.68
C SER A 31 -18.62 -8.10 37.86
N SER A 32 -18.80 -7.76 36.58
CA SER A 32 -17.72 -7.19 35.75
C SER A 32 -17.22 -5.86 36.34
N ASN A 33 -15.90 -5.73 36.41
CA ASN A 33 -15.16 -4.59 36.97
C ASN A 33 -14.67 -3.65 35.85
N ASP A 34 -14.24 -2.44 36.20
CA ASP A 34 -13.64 -1.50 35.25
C ASP A 34 -12.35 -2.08 34.65
N GLY A 35 -12.16 -1.97 33.33
CA GLY A 35 -11.03 -2.64 32.67
C GLY A 35 -11.14 -2.70 31.15
N ILE A 36 -10.23 -3.46 30.53
CA ILE A 36 -10.19 -3.64 29.08
C ILE A 36 -11.03 -4.86 28.71
N TYR A 37 -11.99 -4.68 27.81
CA TYR A 37 -12.87 -5.73 27.27
C TYR A 37 -12.83 -5.73 25.74
N TRP A 38 -13.05 -6.91 25.17
CA TRP A 38 -13.30 -7.11 23.74
C TRP A 38 -14.78 -6.84 23.43
N LEU A 39 -15.02 -5.98 22.45
CA LEU A 39 -16.35 -5.68 21.91
C LEU A 39 -16.43 -6.06 20.42
N LEU A 40 -17.59 -6.55 20.00
CA LEU A 40 -17.94 -6.81 18.60
C LEU A 40 -19.45 -6.59 18.40
N THR A 41 -19.80 -5.76 17.42
CA THR A 41 -21.17 -5.60 16.89
C THR A 41 -21.21 -6.06 15.43
N PRO A 42 -22.40 -6.32 14.84
CA PRO A 42 -22.54 -6.55 13.40
C PRO A 42 -21.95 -5.44 12.49
N ALA A 43 -21.97 -4.18 12.95
CA ALA A 43 -21.40 -3.05 12.22
C ALA A 43 -19.87 -2.88 12.38
N MET A 44 -19.20 -3.71 13.17
CA MET A 44 -17.74 -3.72 13.31
C MET A 44 -17.11 -4.78 12.41
N ASP A 45 -16.01 -4.44 11.72
CA ASP A 45 -15.32 -5.42 10.86
C ASP A 45 -14.79 -6.63 11.67
N ARG A 46 -14.28 -6.43 12.90
CA ARG A 46 -13.70 -7.49 13.76
C ARG A 46 -13.73 -7.11 15.25
N PRO A 47 -13.58 -8.08 16.19
CA PRO A 47 -13.48 -7.78 17.62
C PRO A 47 -12.32 -6.82 17.91
N ALA A 48 -12.56 -5.86 18.81
CA ALA A 48 -11.53 -4.92 19.23
C ALA A 48 -11.60 -4.65 20.73
N GLN A 49 -10.45 -4.27 21.31
CA GLN A 49 -10.34 -3.97 22.73
C GLN A 49 -10.65 -2.50 23.04
N PHE A 50 -11.46 -2.28 24.07
CA PHE A 50 -11.82 -0.96 24.59
C PHE A 50 -11.77 -0.95 26.11
N TYR A 51 -11.59 0.23 26.72
CA TYR A 51 -11.76 0.38 28.15
C TYR A 51 -13.24 0.59 28.48
N CYS A 52 -13.77 -0.24 29.37
CA CYS A 52 -15.12 -0.13 29.90
C CYS A 52 -15.10 0.35 31.36
N ASP A 53 -15.89 1.38 31.66
CA ASP A 53 -16.32 1.70 33.02
C ASP A 53 -17.63 0.93 33.29
N MET A 54 -17.53 0.01 34.25
CA MET A 54 -18.54 -0.93 34.72
C MET A 54 -19.12 -0.53 36.09
N THR A 55 -18.73 0.62 36.65
CA THR A 55 -19.12 1.06 38.01
C THR A 55 -19.95 2.36 38.00
N THR A 56 -19.53 3.40 37.29
CA THR A 56 -20.15 4.74 37.37
C THR A 56 -21.56 4.77 36.78
N ASP A 57 -22.51 5.36 37.50
CA ASP A 57 -23.93 5.43 37.13
C ASP A 57 -24.56 4.08 36.76
N GLY A 58 -24.06 2.97 37.31
CA GLY A 58 -24.47 1.61 36.94
C GLY A 58 -23.66 0.95 35.82
N GLY A 59 -22.57 1.58 35.37
CA GLY A 59 -21.59 1.01 34.44
C GLY A 59 -22.02 0.93 32.97
N GLY A 60 -21.27 0.18 32.18
CA GLY A 60 -21.53 -0.02 30.76
C GLY A 60 -21.12 1.14 29.85
N TRP A 61 -20.21 2.00 30.29
CA TRP A 61 -19.62 3.06 29.48
C TRP A 61 -18.40 2.56 28.71
N VAL A 62 -18.25 2.96 27.45
CA VAL A 62 -17.01 2.78 26.67
C VAL A 62 -16.24 4.10 26.60
N LEU A 63 -14.94 4.06 26.87
CA LEU A 63 -14.05 5.22 26.73
C LEU A 63 -13.75 5.44 25.25
N ILE A 64 -14.17 6.58 24.70
CA ILE A 64 -13.94 6.92 23.28
C ILE A 64 -12.87 7.98 23.08
N ALA A 65 -12.55 8.79 24.10
CA ALA A 65 -11.36 9.63 24.10
C ALA A 65 -10.93 10.07 25.51
N ARG A 66 -9.67 10.49 25.65
CA ARG A 66 -9.12 11.16 26.84
C ARG A 66 -8.04 12.16 26.45
N GLY A 67 -7.76 13.13 27.31
CA GLY A 67 -6.68 14.10 27.09
C GLY A 67 -6.91 15.44 27.78
N ARG A 68 -5.87 16.27 27.79
CA ARG A 68 -5.89 17.63 28.33
C ARG A 68 -5.73 18.63 27.18
N GLU A 69 -4.52 18.96 26.75
CA GLU A 69 -4.23 19.94 25.71
C GLU A 69 -3.71 19.34 24.38
N ASN A 70 -3.76 20.11 23.28
CA ASN A 70 -3.36 19.72 21.91
C ASN A 70 -4.31 18.72 21.22
N TRP A 71 -5.62 18.87 21.44
CA TRP A 71 -6.64 18.10 20.71
C TRP A 71 -6.75 18.55 19.24
N THR A 72 -6.77 17.59 18.31
CA THR A 72 -6.99 17.85 16.88
C THR A 72 -8.47 17.88 16.50
N PHE A 73 -9.32 17.18 17.26
CA PHE A 73 -10.74 17.00 16.97
C PHE A 73 -11.02 16.43 15.56
N SER A 74 -10.09 15.63 15.04
CA SER A 74 -10.20 15.02 13.71
C SER A 74 -11.24 13.89 13.69
N PRO A 75 -12.08 13.76 12.64
CA PRO A 75 -12.92 12.59 12.43
C PRO A 75 -12.16 11.26 12.37
N LYS A 76 -10.86 11.27 12.05
CA LYS A 76 -10.00 10.08 12.04
C LYS A 76 -9.51 9.67 13.46
N GLY A 77 -9.86 10.44 14.50
CA GLY A 77 -9.37 10.24 15.86
C GLY A 77 -8.00 10.88 16.11
N GLN A 78 -7.35 10.50 17.21
CA GLN A 78 -6.02 11.00 17.60
C GLN A 78 -5.26 9.95 18.42
N GLY A 79 -3.95 9.84 18.22
CA GLY A 79 -3.14 8.82 18.90
C GLY A 79 -3.50 7.40 18.44
N SER A 80 -3.39 6.41 19.33
CA SER A 80 -3.79 5.02 19.05
C SER A 80 -4.89 4.52 19.99
N PRO A 81 -5.80 3.63 19.53
CA PRO A 81 -6.77 2.96 20.40
C PRO A 81 -6.12 2.17 21.55
N THR A 82 -4.87 1.73 21.39
CA THR A 82 -4.09 1.03 22.43
C THR A 82 -3.64 1.99 23.52
N THR A 83 -3.13 3.17 23.15
CA THR A 83 -2.77 4.25 24.08
C THR A 83 -3.99 4.73 24.88
N LEU A 84 -5.13 4.89 24.20
CA LEU A 84 -6.41 5.27 24.81
C LEU A 84 -6.84 4.30 25.92
N ARG A 85 -6.86 2.99 25.64
CA ARG A 85 -7.39 1.99 26.59
C ARG A 85 -6.42 1.57 27.70
N ASN A 86 -5.10 1.67 27.46
CA ASN A 86 -4.08 1.25 28.43
C ASN A 86 -3.71 2.35 29.44
N SER A 87 -3.89 3.62 29.10
CA SER A 87 -3.57 4.76 29.96
C SER A 87 -4.77 5.71 29.93
N ILE A 88 -5.61 5.62 30.96
CA ILE A 88 -6.91 6.30 31.04
C ILE A 88 -6.93 7.53 31.97
N ASP A 89 -5.92 7.67 32.82
CA ASP A 89 -5.77 8.74 33.82
C ASP A 89 -4.27 8.92 34.13
N GLY A 90 -3.91 9.99 34.84
CA GLY A 90 -2.50 10.32 35.16
C GLY A 90 -1.80 11.19 34.10
N PRO A 91 -0.56 11.65 34.34
CA PRO A 91 0.18 12.51 33.41
C PRO A 91 0.39 11.89 32.02
N ASP A 92 0.63 10.59 31.94
CA ASP A 92 0.73 9.85 30.66
C ASP A 92 -0.59 9.85 29.87
N ALA A 93 -1.71 10.15 30.53
CA ALA A 93 -3.01 10.31 29.89
C ALA A 93 -3.23 11.71 29.29
N PHE A 94 -2.42 12.71 29.61
CA PHE A 94 -2.70 14.11 29.22
C PHE A 94 -2.56 14.37 27.72
N ALA A 95 -1.65 13.69 27.03
CA ALA A 95 -1.61 13.71 25.56
C ALA A 95 -2.93 13.16 24.99
N PRO A 96 -3.64 13.85 24.06
CA PRO A 96 -4.95 13.37 23.66
C PRO A 96 -4.91 12.08 22.84
N ALA A 97 -5.81 11.17 23.17
CA ALA A 97 -6.07 9.94 22.44
C ALA A 97 -7.60 9.80 22.23
N ALA A 98 -8.02 9.51 21.00
CA ALA A 98 -9.43 9.45 20.59
C ALA A 98 -9.65 8.40 19.51
N LEU A 99 -10.73 7.63 19.61
CA LEU A 99 -11.16 6.70 18.56
C LEU A 99 -11.57 7.45 17.30
N SER A 100 -11.45 6.82 16.13
CA SER A 100 -12.00 7.36 14.88
C SER A 100 -13.53 7.35 14.89
N THR A 101 -14.14 8.21 14.08
CA THR A 101 -15.59 8.20 13.81
C THR A 101 -16.01 6.81 13.31
N THR A 102 -15.28 6.21 12.37
CA THR A 102 -15.55 4.84 11.88
C THR A 102 -15.60 3.80 13.00
N THR A 103 -14.69 3.87 13.97
CA THR A 103 -14.67 2.96 15.13
C THR A 103 -15.89 3.19 16.06
N ILE A 104 -16.25 4.45 16.29
CA ILE A 104 -17.41 4.82 17.13
C ILE A 104 -18.72 4.42 16.44
N GLU A 105 -18.80 4.59 15.11
CA GLU A 105 -19.93 4.16 14.28
C GLU A 105 -20.13 2.64 14.29
N GLY A 106 -19.05 1.87 14.19
CA GLY A 106 -19.09 0.42 14.37
C GLY A 106 -19.62 0.03 15.75
N LEU A 107 -19.05 0.59 16.83
CA LEU A 107 -19.54 0.36 18.20
C LEU A 107 -21.03 0.72 18.36
N ARG A 108 -21.47 1.80 17.70
CA ARG A 108 -22.84 2.33 17.77
C ARG A 108 -23.88 1.43 17.11
N ASN A 109 -23.47 0.58 16.16
CA ASN A 109 -24.35 -0.38 15.47
C ASN A 109 -25.66 0.25 14.95
N GLY A 110 -25.56 1.46 14.39
CA GLY A 110 -26.69 2.22 13.84
C GLY A 110 -27.58 2.99 14.84
N ILE A 111 -27.33 2.93 16.16
CA ILE A 111 -28.13 3.66 17.17
C ILE A 111 -28.02 5.17 16.99
N ASP A 112 -29.08 5.85 16.55
CA ASP A 112 -29.13 7.31 16.29
C ASP A 112 -28.58 8.14 17.46
N MET A 113 -27.49 8.89 17.21
CA MET A 113 -26.80 9.72 18.21
C MET A 113 -27.71 10.75 18.89
N SER A 114 -28.71 11.26 18.17
CA SER A 114 -29.67 12.24 18.68
C SER A 114 -30.66 11.66 19.70
N THR A 115 -30.75 10.32 19.77
CA THR A 115 -31.65 9.56 20.65
C THR A 115 -30.96 8.94 21.87
N LEU A 116 -29.63 9.09 22.01
CA LEU A 116 -28.89 8.49 23.12
C LEU A 116 -29.43 8.97 24.49
N PRO A 117 -29.95 8.08 25.35
CA PRO A 117 -30.63 8.46 26.58
C PRO A 117 -29.68 9.09 27.61
N ASP A 118 -28.41 8.69 27.58
CA ASP A 118 -27.35 9.18 28.47
C ASP A 118 -26.49 10.29 27.83
N GLY A 119 -26.70 10.59 26.54
CA GLY A 119 -25.90 11.55 25.76
C GLY A 119 -24.43 11.17 25.60
N ILE A 120 -23.62 12.15 25.18
CA ILE A 120 -22.15 12.08 25.18
C ILE A 120 -21.66 12.63 26.51
N ARG A 121 -20.99 11.81 27.33
CA ARG A 121 -20.54 12.19 28.67
C ARG A 121 -19.09 12.66 28.63
N LEU A 122 -18.85 13.94 28.94
CA LEU A 122 -17.54 14.52 29.21
C LEU A 122 -17.33 14.57 30.73
N GLU A 123 -16.33 13.85 31.21
CA GLU A 123 -15.93 13.84 32.61
C GLU A 123 -14.68 14.72 32.76
N ARG A 124 -14.86 15.93 33.29
CA ARG A 124 -13.81 16.96 33.33
C ARG A 124 -13.20 17.09 34.72
N ALA A 125 -11.89 17.21 34.84
CA ALA A 125 -11.24 17.54 36.11
C ALA A 125 -11.69 18.92 36.63
N MET A 126 -11.92 19.02 37.94
CA MET A 126 -12.33 20.25 38.63
C MET A 126 -11.37 20.66 39.76
N ASN A 127 -10.27 19.91 39.96
CA ASN A 127 -9.18 20.28 40.86
C ASN A 127 -7.82 19.82 40.32
N PRO A 128 -6.69 20.36 40.81
CA PRO A 128 -5.36 20.07 40.26
C PRO A 128 -4.91 18.61 40.39
N SER A 129 -5.45 17.87 41.36
CA SER A 129 -5.17 16.45 41.60
C SER A 129 -6.05 15.48 40.81
N GLY A 130 -7.04 15.97 40.05
CA GLY A 130 -7.97 15.13 39.30
C GLY A 130 -8.95 14.31 40.16
N THR A 131 -9.03 14.60 41.47
CA THR A 131 -9.85 13.84 42.45
C THR A 131 -11.30 14.35 42.54
N THR A 132 -11.58 15.53 41.99
CA THR A 132 -12.95 16.03 41.78
C THR A 132 -13.20 16.13 40.27
N ARG A 133 -14.34 15.61 39.82
CA ARG A 133 -14.75 15.57 38.43
C ARG A 133 -16.14 16.20 38.28
N GLN A 134 -16.39 16.85 37.15
CA GLN A 134 -17.69 17.36 36.72
C GLN A 134 -18.31 16.40 35.70
N ASP A 135 -19.62 16.21 35.77
CA ASP A 135 -20.39 15.44 34.79
C ASP A 135 -21.07 16.37 33.77
N TYR A 136 -20.60 16.35 32.52
CA TYR A 136 -21.08 17.25 31.46
C TYR A 136 -21.59 16.43 30.28
N ARG A 137 -22.89 16.48 29.99
CA ARG A 137 -23.53 15.66 28.95
C ARG A 137 -24.02 16.51 27.78
N LEU A 138 -23.58 16.15 26.57
CA LEU A 138 -24.04 16.74 25.31
C LEU A 138 -25.07 15.81 24.66
N PHE A 139 -26.23 16.33 24.27
CA PHE A 139 -27.23 15.60 23.50
C PHE A 139 -27.25 16.18 22.08
N PRO A 140 -26.57 15.58 21.09
CA PRO A 140 -26.44 16.16 19.76
C PRO A 140 -27.78 16.17 19.00
N LYS A 141 -27.88 17.00 17.96
CA LYS A 141 -28.93 16.89 16.92
C LYS A 141 -28.50 16.01 15.74
N ALA A 142 -27.20 15.85 15.53
CA ALA A 142 -26.65 14.96 14.51
C ALA A 142 -27.06 13.50 14.79
N ARG A 143 -27.33 12.75 13.71
CA ARG A 143 -27.67 11.32 13.79
C ARG A 143 -26.46 10.42 13.88
N THR A 144 -25.30 10.88 13.41
CA THR A 144 -23.99 10.21 13.39
C THR A 144 -23.04 10.86 14.40
N TRP A 145 -21.95 10.17 14.73
CA TRP A 145 -20.84 10.73 15.50
C TRP A 145 -19.99 11.67 14.64
N ASP A 146 -19.51 12.77 15.22
CA ASP A 146 -18.41 13.54 14.67
C ASP A 146 -17.59 14.20 15.80
N TRP A 147 -16.27 14.26 15.61
CA TRP A 147 -15.34 14.98 16.48
C TRP A 147 -15.32 16.50 16.29
N ASN A 148 -16.02 17.02 15.27
CA ASN A 148 -16.17 18.45 14.91
C ASN A 148 -16.83 19.35 15.99
N LEU A 149 -16.76 18.98 17.27
CA LEU A 149 -17.13 19.78 18.45
C LEU A 149 -16.56 21.22 18.46
N PRO A 150 -15.36 21.54 17.92
CA PRO A 150 -14.88 22.92 17.79
C PRO A 150 -15.64 23.78 16.79
N LEU A 151 -16.56 23.22 16.02
CA LEU A 151 -17.27 23.93 14.93
C LEU A 151 -18.61 24.52 15.39
N GLY A 152 -19.15 24.06 16.52
CA GLY A 152 -20.47 24.45 17.01
C GLY A 152 -21.55 23.43 16.62
N GLN A 153 -21.30 22.15 16.91
CA GLN A 153 -22.25 21.07 16.67
C GLN A 153 -23.54 21.30 17.47
N LEU A 154 -24.68 21.26 16.78
CA LEU A 154 -25.98 21.58 17.35
C LEU A 154 -26.41 20.53 18.38
N THR A 155 -27.00 20.98 19.50
CA THR A 155 -27.50 20.11 20.57
C THR A 155 -29.01 20.28 20.79
N ASN A 156 -29.67 19.20 21.21
CA ASN A 156 -31.04 19.21 21.72
C ASN A 156 -31.10 19.75 23.16
N LYS A 157 -30.09 19.44 23.97
CA LYS A 157 -29.86 19.97 25.31
C LYS A 157 -28.43 19.72 25.75
N ILE A 158 -28.01 20.41 26.81
CA ILE A 158 -26.79 20.17 27.57
C ILE A 158 -27.22 19.89 29.02
N GLN A 159 -26.56 18.94 29.70
CA GLN A 159 -26.72 18.74 31.14
C GLN A 159 -25.38 18.88 31.85
N ILE A 160 -25.34 19.59 32.97
CA ILE A 160 -24.11 19.83 33.74
C ILE A 160 -24.43 19.56 35.21
N ASP A 161 -23.78 18.57 35.80
CA ASP A 161 -23.97 18.15 37.19
C ASP A 161 -25.47 17.95 37.56
N GLY A 162 -26.23 17.38 36.61
CA GLY A 162 -27.68 17.13 36.69
C GLY A 162 -28.58 18.30 36.25
N VAL A 163 -28.08 19.53 36.14
CA VAL A 163 -28.86 20.70 35.70
C VAL A 163 -29.02 20.69 34.18
N THR A 164 -30.23 20.92 33.66
CA THR A 164 -30.53 20.86 32.22
C THR A 164 -30.67 22.24 31.59
N TYR A 165 -30.02 22.42 30.43
CA TYR A 165 -30.03 23.61 29.60
C TYR A 165 -30.53 23.21 28.19
N ASN A 166 -31.64 23.78 27.72
CA ASN A 166 -32.27 23.32 26.47
C ASN A 166 -31.61 23.94 25.23
N GLY A 167 -31.37 23.12 24.20
CA GLY A 167 -30.80 23.51 22.92
C GLY A 167 -29.36 24.04 22.95
N GLY A 168 -29.04 24.86 21.95
CA GLY A 168 -27.73 25.46 21.73
C GLY A 168 -26.79 24.60 20.87
N ASN A 169 -25.50 24.76 21.08
CA ASN A 169 -24.43 24.02 20.42
C ASN A 169 -23.15 23.92 21.29
N THR A 170 -22.11 23.24 20.79
CA THR A 170 -20.83 23.01 21.49
C THR A 170 -19.92 24.25 21.63
N LYS A 171 -20.32 25.41 21.10
CA LYS A 171 -19.64 26.72 21.23
C LYS A 171 -20.43 27.75 22.06
N ASP A 172 -21.75 27.63 22.16
CA ASP A 172 -22.66 28.67 22.70
C ASP A 172 -22.37 29.09 24.16
N THR A 173 -21.50 28.38 24.88
CA THR A 173 -21.05 28.80 26.22
C THR A 173 -19.93 29.85 26.20
N ALA A 174 -19.25 30.03 25.05
CA ALA A 174 -18.04 30.86 24.90
C ALA A 174 -18.03 31.77 23.65
N GLU A 175 -18.77 31.44 22.59
CA GLU A 175 -18.89 32.24 21.37
C GLU A 175 -20.38 32.46 21.02
N TYR A 176 -20.77 33.68 20.63
CA TYR A 176 -22.15 33.98 20.26
C TYR A 176 -22.41 33.62 18.79
N ILE A 177 -23.16 32.54 18.56
CA ILE A 177 -23.74 32.25 17.24
C ILE A 177 -25.17 32.78 17.24
N GLN A 178 -25.41 33.81 16.43
CA GLN A 178 -26.66 34.57 16.47
C GLN A 178 -27.81 33.76 15.88
N GLY A 179 -28.79 33.39 16.70
CA GLY A 179 -29.94 32.58 16.30
C GLY A 179 -29.87 31.11 16.73
N THR A 180 -28.74 30.63 17.24
CA THR A 180 -28.65 29.30 17.90
C THR A 180 -28.68 29.37 19.42
N ASN A 181 -28.28 30.51 19.99
CA ASN A 181 -28.20 30.71 21.44
C ASN A 181 -29.59 30.68 22.11
N VAL A 182 -29.95 29.51 22.64
CA VAL A 182 -31.22 29.25 23.36
C VAL A 182 -31.02 28.62 24.74
N ASN A 183 -29.79 28.27 25.13
CA ASN A 183 -29.51 27.49 26.33
C ASN A 183 -29.12 28.33 27.57
N GLY A 184 -28.83 29.62 27.40
CA GLY A 184 -28.51 30.54 28.51
C GLY A 184 -27.15 30.31 29.18
N LEU A 185 -26.28 29.49 28.60
CA LEU A 185 -24.91 29.27 29.11
C LEU A 185 -23.91 30.34 28.66
N ILE A 186 -24.28 31.18 27.68
CA ILE A 186 -23.44 32.30 27.27
C ILE A 186 -23.26 33.30 28.43
N HIS A 187 -22.09 33.93 28.51
CA HIS A 187 -21.68 34.83 29.60
C HIS A 187 -21.60 34.19 31.00
N ILE A 188 -21.74 32.86 31.12
CA ILE A 188 -21.32 32.13 32.33
C ILE A 188 -19.82 31.88 32.24
N TYR A 189 -19.04 32.49 33.13
CA TYR A 189 -17.58 32.44 33.11
C TYR A 189 -17.00 31.54 34.21
N ASP A 190 -17.68 30.45 34.56
CA ASP A 190 -17.25 29.48 35.60
C ASP A 190 -17.04 28.07 35.02
N GLY A 191 -16.90 27.08 35.91
CA GLY A 191 -16.76 25.66 35.59
C GLY A 191 -17.83 25.04 34.67
N ARG A 192 -18.93 25.73 34.38
CA ARG A 192 -19.98 25.29 33.43
C ARG A 192 -19.72 25.68 31.98
N GLN A 193 -18.75 26.56 31.73
CA GLN A 193 -18.32 26.90 30.38
C GLN A 193 -17.55 25.75 29.74
N LEU A 194 -17.74 25.54 28.44
CA LEU A 194 -17.06 24.57 27.60
C LEU A 194 -16.56 25.28 26.34
N THR A 195 -15.24 25.37 26.21
CA THR A 195 -14.56 25.90 25.03
C THR A 195 -13.63 24.84 24.44
N THR A 196 -13.81 24.54 23.16
CA THR A 196 -12.97 23.58 22.41
C THR A 196 -11.97 24.27 21.46
N VAL A 197 -12.07 25.61 21.32
CA VAL A 197 -11.22 26.44 20.48
C VAL A 197 -9.97 26.95 21.21
N LYS A 198 -8.95 27.38 20.45
CA LYS A 198 -7.71 27.96 20.99
C LYS A 198 -8.00 29.28 21.71
N GLN A 199 -7.46 29.45 22.92
CA GLN A 199 -7.56 30.68 23.71
C GLN A 199 -6.20 31.09 24.27
N THR A 200 -5.99 32.40 24.48
CA THR A 200 -4.76 32.98 25.02
C THR A 200 -4.42 32.47 26.42
N ASP A 201 -5.43 32.37 27.29
CA ASP A 201 -5.30 31.91 28.69
C ASP A 201 -4.79 30.45 28.77
N ASN A 202 -5.06 29.70 27.69
CA ASN A 202 -4.67 28.31 27.47
C ASN A 202 -3.44 28.15 26.56
N GLY A 203 -2.66 29.22 26.36
CA GLY A 203 -1.44 29.18 25.56
C GLY A 203 -1.68 28.91 24.07
N ASN A 204 -2.86 29.26 23.56
CA ASN A 204 -3.36 28.95 22.22
C ASN A 204 -3.42 27.44 21.90
N LYS A 205 -3.50 26.58 22.92
CA LYS A 205 -3.71 25.14 22.74
C LYS A 205 -5.21 24.80 22.74
N PRO A 206 -5.68 23.89 21.86
CA PRO A 206 -7.04 23.36 21.88
C PRO A 206 -7.21 22.23 22.91
N GLY A 207 -8.43 22.07 23.43
CA GLY A 207 -8.83 21.02 24.38
C GLY A 207 -10.19 21.36 25.01
N PHE A 208 -10.67 20.55 25.95
CA PHE A 208 -12.00 20.72 26.60
C PHE A 208 -12.00 21.80 27.69
N GLY A 209 -11.54 23.01 27.33
CA GLY A 209 -11.35 24.14 28.23
C GLY A 209 -12.61 24.60 28.96
N SER A 210 -12.41 25.29 30.07
CA SER A 210 -13.46 25.75 30.98
C SER A 210 -13.33 27.24 31.29
N GLY A 211 -14.36 27.81 31.92
CA GLY A 211 -14.30 29.13 32.53
C GLY A 211 -13.53 29.08 33.86
N TRP A 212 -13.85 29.98 34.80
CA TRP A 212 -13.18 30.07 36.08
C TRP A 212 -13.27 28.78 36.90
N VAL A 213 -12.12 28.16 37.17
CA VAL A 213 -11.98 27.00 38.08
C VAL A 213 -10.80 27.24 39.03
N PRO A 214 -10.97 27.13 40.36
CA PRO A 214 -9.89 27.34 41.32
C PRO A 214 -8.70 26.40 41.15
N GLY A 215 -7.49 26.91 41.44
CA GLY A 215 -6.28 26.11 41.56
C GLY A 215 -5.59 25.72 40.25
N ALA A 216 -6.06 26.21 39.09
CA ALA A 216 -5.38 26.00 37.82
C ALA A 216 -3.91 26.49 37.84
N THR A 217 -2.98 25.72 37.26
CA THR A 217 -1.54 26.03 37.23
C THR A 217 -0.90 25.66 35.90
N ASN A 218 0.32 26.10 35.65
CA ASN A 218 1.14 25.70 34.50
C ASN A 218 2.01 24.45 34.75
N ASP A 219 1.79 23.74 35.87
CA ASP A 219 2.51 22.49 36.19
C ASP A 219 2.21 21.43 35.12
N PRO A 220 3.22 20.79 34.50
CA PRO A 220 2.97 19.74 33.51
C PRO A 220 2.11 18.58 34.07
N ASN A 221 2.13 18.33 35.38
CA ASN A 221 1.43 17.23 36.06
C ASN A 221 0.02 17.60 36.57
N THR A 222 -0.42 18.86 36.49
CA THR A 222 -1.76 19.27 36.99
C THR A 222 -2.89 18.78 36.09
N TYR A 223 -4.01 18.36 36.69
CA TYR A 223 -5.22 18.05 35.94
C TYR A 223 -5.98 19.30 35.44
N LEU A 224 -5.58 20.50 35.89
CA LEU A 224 -6.15 21.80 35.50
C LEU A 224 -5.06 22.73 34.91
N TYR A 225 -4.66 22.50 33.66
CA TYR A 225 -3.57 23.25 33.05
C TYR A 225 -3.99 24.65 32.58
N ALA A 226 -3.27 25.68 32.99
CA ALA A 226 -3.40 27.06 32.51
C ALA A 226 -2.02 27.65 32.20
N TYR A 227 -1.85 28.30 31.05
CA TYR A 227 -0.52 28.60 30.49
C TYR A 227 0.31 29.58 31.33
N THR A 228 -0.33 30.60 31.91
CA THR A 228 0.31 31.65 32.73
C THR A 228 -0.10 31.60 34.20
N GLY A 229 -0.61 30.47 34.69
CA GLY A 229 -1.28 30.41 36.00
C GLY A 229 -2.63 31.16 36.01
N GLY A 230 -3.27 31.27 34.84
CA GLY A 230 -4.55 31.91 34.64
C GLY A 230 -5.73 31.11 35.22
N THR A 231 -6.90 31.75 35.28
CA THR A 231 -8.08 31.20 35.97
C THR A 231 -8.99 30.31 35.12
N LYS A 232 -8.76 30.23 33.80
CA LYS A 232 -9.52 29.42 32.85
C LYS A 232 -8.66 28.26 32.33
N PRO A 233 -8.70 27.07 32.92
CA PRO A 233 -7.83 25.96 32.51
C PRO A 233 -8.34 25.24 31.26
N ILE A 234 -7.47 24.35 30.76
CA ILE A 234 -7.85 23.11 30.09
C ILE A 234 -7.86 21.98 31.14
N PRO A 235 -9.06 21.53 31.59
CA PRO A 235 -9.20 20.28 32.33
C PRO A 235 -8.75 19.06 31.53
N PHE A 236 -8.05 18.14 32.18
CA PHE A 236 -8.00 16.77 31.70
C PHE A 236 -9.43 16.20 31.66
N THR A 237 -9.82 15.67 30.51
CA THR A 237 -11.19 15.26 30.20
C THR A 237 -11.21 13.85 29.62
N ARG A 238 -12.16 13.04 30.09
CA ARG A 238 -12.51 11.74 29.50
C ARG A 238 -13.86 11.84 28.79
N VAL A 239 -13.99 11.19 27.64
CA VAL A 239 -15.18 11.20 26.79
C VAL A 239 -15.72 9.78 26.71
N TRP A 240 -16.97 9.62 27.14
CA TRP A 240 -17.62 8.33 27.32
C TRP A 240 -18.93 8.25 26.52
N LEU A 241 -19.23 7.06 26.00
CA LEU A 241 -20.54 6.70 25.45
C LEU A 241 -21.11 5.50 26.21
N ARG A 242 -22.44 5.45 26.40
CA ARG A 242 -23.15 4.29 26.94
C ARG A 242 -24.10 3.73 25.87
N LEU A 243 -23.60 2.77 25.12
CA LEU A 243 -24.33 2.11 24.03
C LEU A 243 -25.07 0.90 24.60
N LYS A 244 -26.41 0.97 24.70
CA LYS A 244 -27.24 -0.06 25.34
C LYS A 244 -27.61 -1.17 24.35
N ILE A 245 -26.60 -1.93 23.93
CA ILE A 245 -26.73 -3.09 23.06
C ILE A 245 -26.58 -4.34 23.95
N ALA A 246 -27.53 -5.27 23.87
CA ALA A 246 -27.48 -6.53 24.60
C ALA A 246 -26.59 -7.56 23.86
N ASN A 247 -26.03 -8.53 24.59
CA ASN A 247 -25.08 -9.49 24.03
C ASN A 247 -25.69 -10.51 23.05
N ASP A 248 -27.02 -10.64 23.04
CA ASP A 248 -27.83 -11.41 22.08
C ASP A 248 -28.17 -10.61 20.81
N VAL A 249 -27.39 -9.56 20.50
CA VAL A 249 -27.56 -8.71 19.31
C VAL A 249 -27.65 -9.54 18.03
N GLN A 250 -28.72 -9.29 17.28
CA GLN A 250 -29.00 -9.94 16.01
C GLN A 250 -28.29 -9.21 14.85
N GLY A 251 -28.08 -9.91 13.74
CA GLY A 251 -27.49 -9.33 12.51
C GLY A 251 -26.06 -9.79 12.18
N PHE A 252 -25.53 -10.79 12.88
CA PHE A 252 -24.37 -11.54 12.39
C PHE A 252 -24.84 -12.53 11.32
N ASP A 253 -24.23 -12.50 10.14
CA ASP A 253 -24.54 -13.41 9.05
C ASP A 253 -23.80 -14.75 9.25
N PRO A 254 -24.49 -15.91 9.16
CA PRO A 254 -23.82 -17.21 9.22
C PRO A 254 -22.86 -17.38 8.03
N ILE A 255 -21.79 -18.17 8.23
CA ILE A 255 -20.87 -18.49 7.13
C ILE A 255 -21.66 -19.20 6.00
N PRO A 256 -21.63 -18.71 4.75
CA PRO A 256 -22.34 -19.36 3.65
C PRO A 256 -21.74 -20.74 3.33
N VAL A 257 -22.56 -21.67 2.85
CA VAL A 257 -22.17 -23.07 2.53
C VAL A 257 -21.03 -23.13 1.49
N GLU A 258 -20.99 -22.19 0.55
CA GLU A 258 -19.93 -22.08 -0.47
C GLU A 258 -18.73 -21.21 -0.01
N GLY A 259 -18.76 -20.69 1.23
CA GLY A 259 -17.86 -19.65 1.71
C GLY A 259 -18.35 -18.24 1.41
N PHE A 260 -17.68 -17.23 1.98
CA PHE A 260 -17.96 -15.83 1.69
C PHE A 260 -17.45 -15.44 0.29
N PRO A 261 -18.21 -14.68 -0.50
CA PRO A 261 -17.68 -14.03 -1.70
C PRO A 261 -16.63 -12.98 -1.32
N GLU A 262 -15.81 -12.56 -2.28
CA GLU A 262 -14.92 -11.41 -2.08
C GLU A 262 -15.72 -10.14 -1.72
N GLN A 263 -15.11 -9.27 -0.93
CA GLN A 263 -15.70 -8.03 -0.47
C GLN A 263 -14.67 -6.91 -0.64
N THR A 264 -14.84 -6.13 -1.69
CA THR A 264 -14.07 -4.91 -1.91
C THR A 264 -14.74 -3.73 -1.20
N LYS A 265 -13.94 -2.79 -0.69
CA LYS A 265 -14.41 -1.49 -0.22
C LYS A 265 -14.52 -0.57 -1.45
N VAL A 266 -15.50 0.32 -1.47
CA VAL A 266 -15.61 1.32 -2.55
C VAL A 266 -14.35 2.20 -2.50
N PRO A 267 -13.58 2.33 -3.60
CA PRO A 267 -12.37 3.13 -3.61
C PRO A 267 -12.70 4.58 -3.29
N ASN A 268 -12.12 5.11 -2.22
CA ASN A 268 -12.27 6.50 -1.79
C ASN A 268 -10.94 7.22 -2.02
N LEU A 269 -10.96 8.53 -2.30
CA LEU A 269 -9.72 9.31 -2.36
C LEU A 269 -8.98 9.22 -1.01
N LYS A 270 -7.65 9.08 -1.08
CA LYS A 270 -6.80 9.21 0.10
C LYS A 270 -6.82 10.66 0.58
N ASP A 271 -6.92 10.88 1.90
CA ASP A 271 -6.77 12.21 2.51
C ASP A 271 -5.33 12.76 2.34
N ARG A 272 -4.38 11.86 2.07
CA ARG A 272 -2.99 12.21 1.74
C ARG A 272 -2.80 12.33 0.25
N SER A 273 -2.08 13.38 -0.14
CA SER A 273 -1.49 13.47 -1.46
C SER A 273 -0.45 12.35 -1.63
N GLU A 274 -0.37 11.78 -2.82
CA GLU A 274 0.76 10.95 -3.24
C GLU A 274 2.05 11.78 -3.30
N PHE A 275 3.17 11.09 -3.41
CA PHE A 275 4.47 11.73 -3.59
C PHE A 275 4.58 12.31 -5.01
N ALA A 276 5.19 13.49 -5.08
CA ALA A 276 5.76 14.03 -6.29
C ALA A 276 7.21 14.45 -5.96
N HIS A 277 8.17 13.94 -6.72
CA HIS A 277 9.56 14.38 -6.61
C HIS A 277 9.73 15.80 -7.14
N TRP A 278 8.98 16.14 -8.19
CA TRP A 278 9.08 17.42 -8.89
C TRP A 278 7.85 18.30 -8.66
N GLY A 279 8.07 19.60 -8.77
CA GLY A 279 7.00 20.60 -8.85
C GLY A 279 7.51 21.89 -9.47
N VAL A 280 6.63 22.90 -9.49
CA VAL A 280 6.90 24.25 -10.01
C VAL A 280 7.24 25.24 -8.90
N VAL A 281 8.08 26.23 -9.21
CA VAL A 281 8.61 27.21 -8.25
C VAL A 281 8.82 28.59 -8.88
N GLY A 282 8.95 29.60 -8.00
CA GLY A 282 9.04 31.01 -8.38
C GLY A 282 7.68 31.58 -8.82
N VAL A 283 7.58 32.91 -8.88
CA VAL A 283 6.40 33.62 -9.39
C VAL A 283 6.89 34.79 -10.22
N ASN A 284 6.41 34.91 -11.46
CA ASN A 284 6.75 36.03 -12.33
C ASN A 284 5.85 37.24 -12.05
N HIS A 285 6.43 38.35 -11.61
CA HIS A 285 5.73 39.59 -11.25
C HIS A 285 5.94 40.74 -12.25
N THR A 286 6.63 40.52 -13.38
CA THR A 286 7.16 41.62 -14.21
C THR A 286 6.14 42.62 -14.77
N ASN A 287 4.85 42.29 -14.79
CA ASN A 287 3.77 43.13 -15.34
C ASN A 287 2.56 43.33 -14.38
N GLU A 288 2.70 43.08 -13.08
CA GLU A 288 1.58 43.26 -12.11
C GLU A 288 1.72 44.51 -11.22
N PRO A 289 0.61 45.21 -10.89
CA PRO A 289 0.62 46.20 -9.82
C PRO A 289 0.87 45.54 -8.46
N THR A 290 1.67 46.19 -7.61
CA THR A 290 2.25 45.64 -6.37
C THR A 290 1.26 45.35 -5.22
N SER A 291 -0.06 45.34 -5.48
CA SER A 291 -1.12 45.15 -4.50
C SER A 291 -1.93 43.85 -4.68
N SER A 292 -1.57 43.01 -5.66
CA SER A 292 -2.18 41.68 -5.85
C SER A 292 -1.65 40.71 -4.78
N GLY A 293 -2.43 40.44 -3.74
CA GLY A 293 -2.12 39.46 -2.68
C GLY A 293 -2.22 37.98 -3.13
N TRP A 294 -2.15 37.70 -4.42
CA TRP A 294 -2.60 36.46 -5.06
C TRP A 294 -1.46 35.74 -5.78
N ALA A 295 -0.41 35.38 -5.04
CA ALA A 295 0.77 34.71 -5.58
C ALA A 295 0.55 33.19 -5.70
N ASN A 296 -0.29 32.79 -6.66
CA ASN A 296 -0.45 31.40 -7.09
C ASN A 296 0.64 30.98 -8.07
N ASN A 297 1.15 29.75 -7.94
CA ASN A 297 2.11 29.18 -8.87
C ASN A 297 1.39 28.53 -10.05
N VAL A 298 0.43 27.65 -9.77
CA VAL A 298 -0.40 26.93 -10.75
C VAL A 298 -1.77 27.59 -10.83
N MET A 299 -2.29 27.69 -12.06
CA MET A 299 -3.60 28.26 -12.39
C MET A 299 -4.42 27.35 -13.30
N ALA A 300 -3.77 26.45 -14.05
CA ALA A 300 -4.39 25.44 -14.90
C ALA A 300 -3.71 24.08 -14.72
N ILE A 301 -4.47 22.99 -14.79
CA ILE A 301 -4.01 21.60 -14.88
C ILE A 301 -4.87 20.92 -15.93
N GLU A 302 -4.25 20.13 -16.81
CA GLU A 302 -4.94 19.31 -17.81
C GLU A 302 -4.21 17.97 -17.98
N VAL A 303 -4.92 16.84 -17.86
CA VAL A 303 -4.39 15.49 -18.02
C VAL A 303 -4.55 15.02 -19.46
N VAL A 304 -3.43 14.83 -20.14
CA VAL A 304 -3.35 14.43 -21.56
C VAL A 304 -2.75 13.03 -21.66
N GLY A 305 -3.61 12.02 -21.57
CA GLY A 305 -3.21 10.61 -21.60
C GLY A 305 -2.33 10.25 -20.39
N ASN A 306 -1.03 10.08 -20.62
CA ASN A 306 -0.04 9.78 -19.57
C ASN A 306 0.76 11.01 -19.12
N ARG A 307 0.30 12.23 -19.44
CA ARG A 307 0.95 13.49 -19.09
C ARG A 307 0.00 14.39 -18.29
N VAL A 308 0.55 15.19 -17.38
CA VAL A 308 -0.15 16.27 -16.70
C VAL A 308 0.51 17.58 -17.13
N LEU A 309 -0.24 18.42 -17.85
CA LEU A 309 0.20 19.77 -18.19
C LEU A 309 -0.18 20.71 -17.04
N VAL A 310 0.77 21.54 -16.64
CA VAL A 310 0.63 22.47 -15.52
C VAL A 310 0.92 23.88 -16.04
N GLY A 311 -0.09 24.75 -16.00
CA GLY A 311 -0.03 26.15 -16.44
C GLY A 311 -0.08 27.12 -15.26
N GLY A 312 0.59 28.27 -15.37
CA GLY A 312 0.46 29.32 -14.35
C GLY A 312 1.50 30.42 -14.39
N ARG A 313 1.93 30.87 -13.20
CA ARG A 313 2.83 32.01 -12.97
C ARG A 313 4.28 31.62 -12.66
N PHE A 314 4.57 30.33 -12.56
CA PHE A 314 5.88 29.83 -12.15
C PHE A 314 6.98 30.18 -13.15
N THR A 315 8.23 30.23 -12.68
CA THR A 315 9.40 30.56 -13.53
C THR A 315 10.31 29.36 -13.75
N ALA A 316 10.21 28.34 -12.92
CA ALA A 316 11.07 27.16 -12.95
C ALA A 316 10.36 25.93 -12.40
N VAL A 317 10.97 24.77 -12.63
CA VAL A 317 10.70 23.53 -11.88
C VAL A 317 11.83 23.23 -10.88
N GLN A 318 11.53 22.38 -9.91
CA GLN A 318 12.47 21.94 -8.89
C GLN A 318 12.19 20.47 -8.48
N ASN A 319 13.24 19.69 -8.21
CA ASN A 319 13.16 18.33 -7.69
C ASN A 319 13.31 18.34 -6.15
N GLY A 320 12.21 18.60 -5.44
CA GLY A 320 12.19 18.67 -3.99
C GLY A 320 12.84 19.93 -3.37
N PRO A 321 12.65 20.17 -2.06
CA PRO A 321 13.09 21.40 -1.42
C PRO A 321 14.61 21.59 -1.49
N GLY A 322 15.04 22.76 -1.98
CA GLY A 322 16.46 23.16 -1.99
C GLY A 322 17.28 22.65 -3.18
N ALA A 323 16.69 21.83 -4.08
CA ALA A 323 17.36 21.47 -5.34
C ALA A 323 17.52 22.71 -6.27
N PRO A 324 18.46 22.70 -7.23
CA PRO A 324 18.59 23.77 -8.20
C PRO A 324 17.31 23.99 -9.01
N TRP A 325 16.96 25.25 -9.24
CA TRP A 325 15.83 25.62 -10.09
C TRP A 325 16.22 25.45 -11.56
N ILE A 326 15.34 24.84 -12.36
CA ILE A 326 15.55 24.71 -13.81
C ILE A 326 14.49 25.56 -14.50
N SER A 327 14.95 26.57 -15.27
CA SER A 327 14.08 27.54 -15.93
C SER A 327 13.08 26.84 -16.86
N GLN A 328 11.80 27.01 -16.56
CA GLN A 328 10.66 26.57 -17.36
C GLN A 328 9.46 27.45 -16.98
N PRO A 329 9.31 28.64 -17.59
CA PRO A 329 8.25 29.57 -17.20
C PRO A 329 6.86 29.15 -17.70
N SER A 330 5.87 29.36 -16.85
CA SER A 330 4.42 29.39 -17.12
C SER A 330 3.73 28.15 -17.69
N LEU A 331 4.46 27.18 -18.27
CA LEU A 331 3.91 25.91 -18.77
C LEU A 331 4.94 24.78 -18.63
N ALA A 332 4.56 23.68 -18.01
CA ALA A 332 5.39 22.49 -17.79
C ALA A 332 4.58 21.21 -17.97
N ALA A 333 5.25 20.08 -18.20
CA ALA A 333 4.63 18.77 -18.28
C ALA A 333 5.26 17.82 -17.25
N PHE A 334 4.43 16.96 -16.67
CA PHE A 334 4.80 15.89 -15.75
C PHE A 334 4.22 14.56 -16.25
N ASP A 335 4.78 13.43 -15.85
CA ASP A 335 4.10 12.15 -15.99
C ASP A 335 2.99 12.01 -14.92
N LEU A 336 2.20 10.94 -15.00
CA LEU A 336 1.15 10.68 -14.02
C LEU A 336 1.70 10.45 -12.59
N ASP A 337 2.99 10.23 -12.40
CA ASP A 337 3.59 10.11 -11.06
C ASP A 337 4.23 11.40 -10.54
N GLY A 338 4.07 12.51 -11.27
CA GLY A 338 4.57 13.82 -10.90
C GLY A 338 6.05 14.00 -11.18
N ASN A 339 6.67 13.17 -12.03
CA ASN A 339 8.03 13.38 -12.50
C ASN A 339 8.04 14.36 -13.68
N TRP A 340 8.96 15.32 -13.66
CA TRP A 340 9.03 16.33 -14.70
C TRP A 340 9.54 15.78 -16.04
N ILE A 341 8.79 16.09 -17.10
CA ILE A 341 9.10 15.73 -18.47
C ILE A 341 10.07 16.76 -19.06
N SER A 342 11.32 16.35 -19.26
CA SER A 342 12.44 17.28 -19.54
C SER A 342 12.70 17.59 -21.02
N ASP A 343 11.95 16.98 -21.94
CA ASP A 343 11.98 17.29 -23.38
C ASP A 343 10.86 18.26 -23.81
N PHE A 344 9.77 18.35 -23.04
CA PHE A 344 8.70 19.33 -23.25
C PHE A 344 9.17 20.74 -22.84
N ARG A 345 9.38 21.63 -23.84
CA ARG A 345 10.00 22.95 -23.69
C ARG A 345 9.31 24.09 -24.47
N PRO A 346 7.99 24.30 -24.31
CA PRO A 346 7.36 25.50 -24.85
C PRO A 346 7.93 26.76 -24.17
N GLN A 347 8.10 27.82 -24.95
CA GLN A 347 8.43 29.16 -24.48
C GLN A 347 7.16 30.01 -24.45
N ILE A 348 6.79 30.50 -23.27
CA ILE A 348 5.62 31.37 -23.07
C ILE A 348 6.10 32.80 -22.85
N ASP A 349 5.84 33.68 -23.81
CA ASP A 349 6.46 35.01 -23.86
C ASP A 349 5.63 36.06 -23.10
N ASN A 350 6.24 36.69 -22.10
CA ASN A 350 5.73 37.85 -21.34
C ASN A 350 4.38 37.67 -20.59
N GLY A 351 3.97 36.44 -20.30
CA GLY A 351 2.75 36.17 -19.55
C GLY A 351 2.64 34.75 -19.00
N ARG A 352 1.41 34.37 -18.69
CA ARG A 352 1.01 33.19 -17.92
C ARG A 352 0.02 32.37 -18.71
N VAL A 353 -0.02 31.07 -18.44
CA VAL A 353 -1.12 30.20 -18.85
C VAL A 353 -2.18 30.24 -17.75
N TRP A 354 -3.41 30.58 -18.11
CA TRP A 354 -4.56 30.64 -17.21
C TRP A 354 -5.47 29.42 -17.35
N ASP A 355 -5.50 28.81 -18.53
CA ASP A 355 -6.34 27.64 -18.82
C ASP A 355 -5.71 26.77 -19.94
N ILE A 356 -5.99 25.47 -19.91
CA ILE A 356 -5.50 24.44 -20.82
C ILE A 356 -6.66 23.46 -21.09
N GLN A 357 -6.94 23.14 -22.35
CA GLN A 357 -8.01 22.22 -22.73
C GLN A 357 -7.54 21.21 -23.80
N LEU A 358 -7.79 19.92 -23.58
CA LEU A 358 -7.53 18.85 -24.54
C LEU A 358 -8.54 18.89 -25.69
N THR A 359 -8.02 19.02 -26.91
CA THR A 359 -8.84 19.00 -28.11
C THR A 359 -9.14 17.54 -28.53
N PRO A 360 -10.31 17.27 -29.15
CA PRO A 360 -10.58 15.98 -29.80
C PRO A 360 -9.56 15.51 -30.85
N SER A 361 -8.63 16.38 -31.27
CA SER A 361 -7.54 16.04 -32.20
C SER A 361 -6.29 15.46 -31.50
N GLY A 362 -6.24 15.49 -30.16
CA GLY A 362 -5.04 15.14 -29.38
C GLY A 362 -4.00 16.26 -29.26
N LYS A 363 -4.29 17.46 -29.80
CA LYS A 363 -3.61 18.73 -29.48
C LYS A 363 -4.21 19.34 -28.22
N VAL A 364 -3.53 20.32 -27.62
CA VAL A 364 -4.10 21.13 -26.52
C VAL A 364 -4.19 22.59 -26.93
N LEU A 365 -5.26 23.26 -26.51
CA LEU A 365 -5.35 24.70 -26.50
C LEU A 365 -4.81 25.21 -25.17
N ILE A 366 -4.00 26.26 -25.22
CA ILE A 366 -3.57 27.02 -24.04
C ILE A 366 -4.05 28.46 -24.18
N THR A 367 -4.53 29.05 -23.09
CA THR A 367 -4.92 30.46 -23.05
C THR A 367 -4.33 31.18 -21.85
N GLY A 368 -4.29 32.51 -21.90
CA GLY A 368 -3.81 33.31 -20.79
C GLY A 368 -3.51 34.75 -21.17
N ASP A 369 -2.41 35.30 -20.63
CA ASP A 369 -1.94 36.68 -20.85
C ASP A 369 -0.56 36.79 -21.49
N PHE A 370 -0.09 35.72 -22.14
CA PHE A 370 1.11 35.72 -22.95
C PHE A 370 0.96 36.48 -24.28
N THR A 371 2.08 37.05 -24.73
CA THR A 371 2.19 37.80 -25.99
C THR A 371 2.46 36.92 -27.21
N SER A 372 3.14 35.79 -27.01
CA SER A 372 3.40 34.77 -28.03
C SER A 372 3.80 33.44 -27.39
N VAL A 373 3.77 32.38 -28.20
CA VAL A 373 4.27 31.05 -27.84
C VAL A 373 5.35 30.64 -28.85
N ASN A 374 6.53 30.27 -28.35
CA ASN A 374 7.73 29.97 -29.15
C ASN A 374 8.07 31.12 -30.16
N GLY A 375 7.82 32.38 -29.79
CA GLY A 375 7.99 33.53 -30.70
C GLY A 375 7.07 33.55 -31.93
N THR A 376 6.03 32.70 -31.97
CA THR A 376 5.15 32.55 -33.14
C THR A 376 4.16 33.73 -33.23
N PRO A 377 4.10 34.47 -34.36
CA PRO A 377 3.10 35.53 -34.55
C PRO A 377 1.65 35.01 -34.50
N ASP A 378 0.71 35.92 -34.20
CA ASP A 378 -0.72 35.63 -34.08
C ASP A 378 -1.07 34.53 -33.05
N THR A 379 -0.28 34.43 -31.98
CA THR A 379 -0.52 33.56 -30.81
C THR A 379 -0.67 34.35 -29.50
N SER A 380 -1.07 35.62 -29.55
CA SER A 380 -1.29 36.41 -28.32
C SER A 380 -2.54 35.92 -27.60
N ASN A 381 -2.40 35.63 -26.31
CA ASN A 381 -3.43 35.12 -25.39
C ASN A 381 -4.01 33.73 -25.69
N ILE A 382 -3.80 33.15 -26.89
CA ILE A 382 -4.33 31.85 -27.31
C ILE A 382 -3.31 31.15 -28.22
N ALA A 383 -3.05 29.86 -28.00
CA ALA A 383 -2.30 29.02 -28.93
C ALA A 383 -2.79 27.57 -28.90
N MET A 384 -2.76 26.88 -30.03
CA MET A 384 -2.87 25.42 -30.08
C MET A 384 -1.46 24.83 -30.19
N ILE A 385 -1.12 23.89 -29.30
CA ILE A 385 0.19 23.25 -29.25
C ILE A 385 0.09 21.73 -29.23
N ASP A 386 1.19 21.09 -29.60
CA ASP A 386 1.41 19.66 -29.46
C ASP A 386 1.81 19.30 -28.01
N PRO A 387 1.05 18.46 -27.28
CA PRO A 387 1.32 18.15 -25.87
C PRO A 387 2.54 17.23 -25.65
N ILE A 388 3.12 16.67 -26.72
CA ILE A 388 4.34 15.86 -26.64
C ILE A 388 5.59 16.75 -26.73
N THR A 389 5.60 17.67 -27.70
CA THR A 389 6.77 18.46 -28.09
C THR A 389 6.74 19.93 -27.65
N GLY A 390 5.56 20.48 -27.33
CA GLY A 390 5.37 21.91 -27.05
C GLY A 390 5.41 22.79 -28.30
N ALA A 391 5.43 22.21 -29.50
CA ALA A 391 5.40 22.95 -30.77
C ALA A 391 4.02 23.57 -31.03
N VAL A 392 3.99 24.82 -31.51
CA VAL A 392 2.73 25.47 -31.96
C VAL A 392 2.27 24.81 -33.26
N ASP A 393 0.97 24.49 -33.35
CA ASP A 393 0.40 23.96 -34.58
C ASP A 393 0.53 25.01 -35.70
N PRO A 394 1.23 24.73 -36.83
CA PRO A 394 1.45 25.73 -37.87
C PRO A 394 0.20 26.02 -38.71
N THR A 395 -0.86 25.22 -38.60
CA THR A 395 -2.06 25.30 -39.47
C THR A 395 -3.21 26.10 -38.85
N TRP A 396 -3.15 26.38 -37.56
CA TRP A 396 -4.24 26.98 -36.78
C TRP A 396 -3.82 28.28 -36.08
N ARG A 397 -4.64 29.33 -36.10
CA ARG A 397 -4.34 30.60 -35.41
C ARG A 397 -5.58 31.25 -34.80
N ALA A 398 -5.43 31.80 -33.61
CA ALA A 398 -6.35 32.76 -33.01
C ALA A 398 -5.56 33.68 -32.06
N SER A 399 -5.98 34.93 -31.93
CA SER A 399 -5.40 35.85 -30.95
C SER A 399 -6.42 36.86 -30.43
N ALA A 400 -6.26 37.24 -29.16
CA ALA A 400 -7.08 38.25 -28.50
C ALA A 400 -6.19 39.43 -28.07
N THR A 401 -6.74 40.64 -28.01
CA THR A 401 -6.04 41.84 -27.51
C THR A 401 -7.01 42.82 -26.82
N TYR A 402 -6.46 43.73 -26.02
CA TYR A 402 -7.20 44.79 -25.33
C TYR A 402 -6.49 46.13 -25.57
N PRO A 403 -7.00 47.03 -26.44
CA PRO A 403 -6.33 48.30 -26.73
C PRO A 403 -6.12 49.16 -25.47
N GLY A 404 -4.87 49.58 -25.25
CA GLY A 404 -4.51 50.48 -24.14
C GLY A 404 -4.32 49.80 -22.77
N GLY A 405 -4.23 48.47 -22.70
CA GLY A 405 -3.91 47.76 -21.45
C GLY A 405 -3.48 46.31 -21.70
N SER A 406 -3.36 45.53 -20.62
CA SER A 406 -3.15 44.08 -20.71
C SER A 406 -4.43 43.36 -21.19
N SER A 407 -4.25 42.34 -22.01
CA SER A 407 -5.27 41.35 -22.38
C SER A 407 -5.09 40.04 -21.65
N THR A 408 -6.20 39.33 -21.43
CA THR A 408 -6.22 37.97 -20.86
C THR A 408 -7.40 37.21 -21.48
N VAL A 409 -7.17 36.01 -22.00
CA VAL A 409 -8.25 35.01 -22.11
C VAL A 409 -8.08 34.13 -20.88
N ARG A 410 -9.08 34.14 -19.99
CA ARG A 410 -8.97 33.53 -18.66
C ARG A 410 -9.43 32.08 -18.66
N ALA A 411 -10.53 31.79 -19.34
CA ALA A 411 -11.11 30.45 -19.42
C ALA A 411 -11.64 30.18 -20.84
N ILE A 412 -11.63 28.90 -21.22
CA ILE A 412 -12.22 28.35 -22.43
C ILE A 412 -12.94 27.03 -22.16
N ASP A 413 -14.02 26.78 -22.88
CA ASP A 413 -14.61 25.44 -22.95
C ASP A 413 -14.85 25.02 -24.42
N ILE A 414 -14.78 23.71 -24.67
CA ILE A 414 -14.80 23.11 -26.01
C ILE A 414 -16.04 22.22 -26.17
N ARG A 415 -16.93 22.59 -27.12
CA ARG A 415 -18.06 21.75 -27.52
C ARG A 415 -18.04 21.46 -29.00
N GLY A 416 -17.72 20.21 -29.34
CA GLY A 416 -17.64 19.74 -30.73
C GLY A 416 -16.50 20.44 -31.47
N ASN A 417 -16.83 21.30 -32.43
CA ASN A 417 -15.85 22.08 -33.20
C ASN A 417 -15.81 23.56 -32.78
N TRP A 418 -16.44 23.93 -31.67
CA TRP A 418 -16.48 25.30 -31.15
C TRP A 418 -15.76 25.41 -29.82
N VAL A 419 -14.97 26.47 -29.69
CA VAL A 419 -14.35 26.93 -28.45
C VAL A 419 -15.06 28.20 -28.01
N TYR A 420 -15.42 28.30 -26.73
CA TYR A 420 -16.09 29.44 -26.12
C TYR A 420 -15.09 30.10 -25.18
N ALA A 421 -14.70 31.34 -25.45
CA ALA A 421 -13.63 32.02 -24.73
C ALA A 421 -14.09 33.28 -24.03
N ILE A 422 -13.57 33.50 -22.82
CA ILE A 422 -13.91 34.64 -21.96
C ILE A 422 -12.68 35.26 -21.30
N GLY A 423 -12.77 36.56 -20.98
CA GLY A 423 -11.75 37.25 -20.20
C GLY A 423 -11.62 38.73 -20.54
N ARG A 424 -10.47 39.31 -20.23
CA ARG A 424 -10.14 40.70 -20.51
C ARG A 424 -9.64 40.88 -21.95
N PHE A 425 -10.54 40.87 -22.93
CA PHE A 425 -10.21 41.24 -24.31
C PHE A 425 -11.39 41.91 -25.02
N THR A 426 -11.08 42.82 -25.94
CA THR A 426 -12.10 43.54 -26.74
C THR A 426 -11.83 43.48 -28.24
N ASN A 427 -10.70 42.94 -28.66
CA ASN A 427 -10.36 42.67 -30.06
C ASN A 427 -10.01 41.19 -30.22
N PHE A 428 -10.60 40.52 -31.21
CA PHE A 428 -10.31 39.12 -31.53
C PHE A 428 -10.04 38.92 -33.03
N LYS A 429 -8.94 38.23 -33.34
CA LYS A 429 -8.54 37.81 -34.69
C LYS A 429 -8.53 36.29 -34.75
N GLY A 430 -9.41 35.72 -35.57
CA GLY A 430 -9.54 34.27 -35.77
C GLY A 430 -9.07 33.84 -37.15
N GLY A 431 -8.25 32.79 -37.22
CA GLY A 431 -7.63 32.31 -38.46
C GLY A 431 -6.86 33.42 -39.19
N ASN A 432 -6.98 33.41 -40.53
CA ASN A 432 -6.44 34.47 -41.40
C ASN A 432 -7.41 35.68 -41.53
N GLY A 433 -8.44 35.78 -40.70
CA GLY A 433 -9.47 36.81 -40.77
C GLY A 433 -9.00 38.18 -40.24
N ALA A 434 -9.84 39.20 -40.48
CA ALA A 434 -9.65 40.52 -39.88
C ALA A 434 -10.04 40.52 -38.39
N THR A 435 -9.27 41.26 -37.58
CA THR A 435 -9.61 41.56 -36.19
C THR A 435 -10.97 42.23 -36.09
N ALA A 436 -11.84 41.78 -35.18
CA ALA A 436 -13.09 42.47 -34.88
C ALA A 436 -13.26 42.71 -33.38
N THR A 437 -14.05 43.73 -33.06
CA THR A 437 -14.39 44.09 -31.68
C THR A 437 -15.36 43.08 -31.07
N VAL A 438 -15.10 42.65 -29.83
CA VAL A 438 -15.87 41.68 -29.02
C VAL A 438 -16.13 42.23 -27.61
N GLY A 439 -17.13 41.70 -26.91
CA GLY A 439 -17.55 42.19 -25.60
C GLY A 439 -17.10 41.30 -24.46
N PHE A 440 -15.78 41.09 -24.31
CA PHE A 440 -15.14 40.22 -23.32
C PHE A 440 -15.40 38.70 -23.47
N ALA A 441 -16.21 38.31 -24.45
CA ALA A 441 -16.46 36.92 -24.81
C ALA A 441 -16.61 36.73 -26.34
N THR A 442 -16.21 35.57 -26.85
CA THR A 442 -16.43 35.16 -28.25
C THR A 442 -16.25 33.65 -28.42
N SER A 443 -16.91 33.10 -29.45
CA SER A 443 -16.66 31.75 -29.94
C SER A 443 -15.70 31.75 -31.12
N PHE A 444 -15.01 30.63 -31.35
CA PHE A 444 -14.22 30.37 -32.57
C PHE A 444 -14.13 28.86 -32.86
N ARG A 445 -13.81 28.52 -34.11
CA ARG A 445 -13.71 27.12 -34.56
C ARG A 445 -12.41 26.46 -34.13
N LEU A 446 -12.50 25.21 -33.74
CA LEU A 446 -11.36 24.39 -33.34
C LEU A 446 -10.52 23.94 -34.54
N ASP A 447 -11.11 23.72 -35.72
CA ASP A 447 -10.39 23.28 -36.92
C ASP A 447 -9.58 24.36 -37.64
N ASN A 448 -9.98 25.63 -37.59
CA ASN A 448 -9.32 26.70 -38.34
C ASN A 448 -9.18 28.06 -37.62
N GLY A 449 -9.71 28.19 -36.40
CA GLY A 449 -9.66 29.42 -35.59
C GLY A 449 -10.64 30.52 -36.01
N GLU A 450 -11.48 30.31 -37.04
CA GLU A 450 -12.45 31.32 -37.50
C GLU A 450 -13.47 31.66 -36.40
N ARG A 451 -13.74 32.95 -36.21
CA ARG A 451 -14.66 33.44 -35.18
C ARG A 451 -16.11 33.04 -35.48
N GLY A 452 -16.83 32.54 -34.47
CA GLY A 452 -18.23 32.16 -34.55
C GLY A 452 -19.22 33.32 -34.36
N THR A 453 -20.50 32.97 -34.24
CA THR A 453 -21.62 33.90 -34.02
C THR A 453 -21.88 34.19 -32.54
N TRP A 454 -21.61 33.23 -31.65
CA TRP A 454 -21.75 33.45 -30.20
C TRP A 454 -20.70 34.48 -29.75
N LYS A 455 -21.20 35.61 -29.27
CA LYS A 455 -20.42 36.82 -28.97
C LYS A 455 -21.25 37.76 -28.07
N PRO A 456 -21.59 37.34 -26.83
CA PRO A 456 -22.29 38.21 -25.90
C PRO A 456 -21.47 39.46 -25.55
N ILE A 457 -22.18 40.50 -25.12
CA ILE A 457 -21.60 41.72 -24.57
C ILE A 457 -21.70 41.62 -23.05
N LEU A 458 -20.58 41.34 -22.40
CA LEU A 458 -20.49 41.41 -20.94
C LEU A 458 -20.18 42.87 -20.55
N HIS A 459 -20.85 43.37 -19.51
CA HIS A 459 -20.63 44.74 -19.03
C HIS A 459 -19.50 44.86 -17.98
N ALA A 460 -18.62 43.86 -17.91
CA ALA A 460 -17.27 43.91 -17.36
C ALA A 460 -16.48 42.68 -17.85
N VAL A 461 -15.42 42.27 -17.14
CA VAL A 461 -14.71 41.00 -17.41
C VAL A 461 -15.51 39.80 -16.89
N GLY A 462 -15.45 38.70 -17.64
CA GLY A 462 -15.84 37.38 -17.17
C GLY A 462 -14.64 36.54 -16.73
N ASP A 463 -14.92 35.51 -15.96
CA ASP A 463 -13.93 34.77 -15.18
C ASP A 463 -13.86 33.28 -15.53
N ASP A 464 -15.01 32.64 -15.71
CA ASP A 464 -15.15 31.23 -16.08
C ASP A 464 -16.31 31.02 -17.07
N VAL A 465 -16.25 29.95 -17.86
CA VAL A 465 -17.20 29.62 -18.93
C VAL A 465 -17.34 28.11 -19.09
N GLN A 466 -18.58 27.62 -19.18
CA GLN A 466 -18.88 26.21 -19.46
C GLN A 466 -20.08 26.09 -20.42
N VAL A 467 -19.99 25.22 -21.41
CA VAL A 467 -21.08 24.84 -22.32
C VAL A 467 -21.87 23.70 -21.68
N SER A 468 -23.20 23.81 -21.69
CA SER A 468 -24.06 22.78 -21.10
C SER A 468 -23.88 21.41 -21.77
N LYS A 469 -24.08 20.34 -21.00
CA LYS A 469 -23.93 18.94 -21.42
C LYS A 469 -24.91 18.55 -22.54
N ASP A 470 -26.05 19.22 -22.64
CA ASP A 470 -27.00 19.10 -23.77
C ASP A 470 -26.54 19.85 -25.04
N GLY A 471 -25.54 20.74 -24.93
CA GLY A 471 -25.00 21.54 -26.01
C GLY A 471 -25.89 22.71 -26.46
N THR A 472 -26.83 23.18 -25.63
CA THR A 472 -27.78 24.26 -25.98
C THR A 472 -27.50 25.62 -25.32
N ARG A 473 -26.73 25.64 -24.23
CA ARG A 473 -26.48 26.84 -23.41
C ARG A 473 -24.99 27.03 -23.12
N VAL A 474 -24.62 28.25 -22.77
CA VAL A 474 -23.29 28.59 -22.20
C VAL A 474 -23.50 29.33 -20.89
N PHE A 475 -22.94 28.76 -19.82
CA PHE A 475 -22.87 29.28 -18.47
C PHE A 475 -21.62 30.15 -18.33
N ILE A 476 -21.75 31.26 -17.61
CA ILE A 476 -20.74 32.30 -17.55
C ILE A 476 -20.69 32.87 -16.14
N SER A 477 -19.51 32.95 -15.53
CA SER A 477 -19.30 33.64 -14.25
C SER A 477 -18.44 34.89 -14.43
N GLY A 478 -18.59 35.89 -13.56
CA GLY A 478 -17.54 36.88 -13.37
C GLY A 478 -17.96 38.17 -12.70
N HIS A 479 -17.11 39.19 -12.88
CA HIS A 479 -17.30 40.56 -12.39
C HIS A 479 -18.24 41.43 -13.27
N PHE A 480 -19.10 40.85 -14.12
CA PHE A 480 -20.03 41.61 -14.99
C PHE A 480 -21.44 41.76 -14.41
N ASN A 481 -22.00 42.96 -14.53
CA ASN A 481 -23.31 43.30 -13.97
C ASN A 481 -24.50 43.05 -14.93
N SER A 482 -24.22 42.66 -16.19
CA SER A 482 -25.24 42.31 -17.19
C SER A 482 -24.65 41.62 -18.42
N VAL A 483 -25.48 40.85 -19.12
CA VAL A 483 -25.20 40.23 -20.44
C VAL A 483 -26.13 40.82 -21.49
N ASN A 484 -25.58 41.39 -22.56
CA ASN A 484 -26.34 42.11 -23.60
C ASN A 484 -27.29 43.20 -23.06
N GLY A 485 -26.93 43.81 -21.92
CA GLY A 485 -27.75 44.78 -21.19
C GLY A 485 -28.83 44.17 -20.27
N ASP A 486 -28.99 42.85 -20.23
CA ASP A 486 -29.87 42.18 -19.26
C ASP A 486 -29.18 42.04 -17.90
N THR A 487 -29.67 42.80 -16.91
CA THR A 487 -29.14 42.82 -15.53
C THR A 487 -29.62 41.65 -14.67
N SER A 488 -30.61 40.86 -15.13
CA SER A 488 -31.00 39.62 -14.43
C SER A 488 -29.94 38.52 -14.63
N HIS A 489 -29.18 38.63 -15.73
CA HIS A 489 -27.97 37.86 -16.02
C HIS A 489 -26.73 38.71 -15.66
N GLY A 490 -26.67 39.16 -14.40
CA GLY A 490 -25.48 39.81 -13.84
C GLY A 490 -24.35 38.80 -13.62
N TRP A 491 -23.78 38.76 -12.42
CA TRP A 491 -22.56 38.02 -12.04
C TRP A 491 -22.51 36.52 -12.41
N TRP A 492 -23.65 35.94 -12.79
CA TRP A 492 -23.79 34.61 -13.34
C TRP A 492 -24.77 34.63 -14.54
N GLY A 493 -24.23 34.56 -15.75
CA GLY A 493 -24.97 34.60 -17.01
C GLY A 493 -25.23 33.20 -17.59
N ILE A 494 -26.38 33.03 -18.24
CA ILE A 494 -26.69 31.85 -19.07
C ILE A 494 -27.15 32.33 -20.44
N THR A 495 -26.52 31.88 -21.51
CA THR A 495 -26.81 32.31 -22.88
C THR A 495 -27.13 31.14 -23.80
N ASP A 496 -27.91 31.39 -24.85
CA ASP A 496 -28.06 30.47 -25.97
C ASP A 496 -26.70 30.28 -26.67
N VAL A 497 -26.34 29.02 -26.92
CA VAL A 497 -25.03 28.59 -27.42
C VAL A 497 -24.66 29.14 -28.80
N THR A 498 -25.63 29.53 -29.63
CA THR A 498 -25.39 29.95 -31.02
C THR A 498 -25.37 31.47 -31.16
N THR A 499 -26.27 32.16 -30.44
CA THR A 499 -26.55 33.59 -30.56
C THR A 499 -25.89 34.42 -29.46
N GLY A 500 -25.60 33.83 -28.31
CA GLY A 500 -25.16 34.56 -27.13
C GLY A 500 -26.25 35.42 -26.48
N ALA A 501 -27.52 35.24 -26.84
CA ALA A 501 -28.64 35.92 -26.18
C ALA A 501 -28.89 35.31 -24.78
N PRO A 502 -29.27 36.10 -23.75
CA PRO A 502 -29.78 35.57 -22.49
C PRO A 502 -30.92 34.57 -22.72
N VAL A 503 -30.87 33.41 -22.06
CA VAL A 503 -31.93 32.41 -22.16
C VAL A 503 -33.21 32.92 -21.46
N PRO A 504 -34.35 33.02 -22.15
CA PRO A 504 -35.56 33.60 -21.58
C PRO A 504 -36.22 32.66 -20.54
N GLY A 505 -36.85 33.25 -19.53
CA GLY A 505 -37.68 32.51 -18.55
C GLY A 505 -36.93 31.86 -17.38
N LEU A 506 -35.62 32.10 -17.26
CA LEU A 506 -34.83 31.67 -16.11
C LEU A 506 -35.24 32.41 -14.82
N GLY A 507 -35.09 31.72 -13.69
CA GLY A 507 -35.23 32.32 -12.36
C GLY A 507 -34.12 33.35 -12.07
N PRO A 508 -34.33 34.30 -11.14
CA PRO A 508 -33.30 35.23 -10.72
C PRO A 508 -32.20 34.52 -9.92
N PHE A 509 -30.93 34.88 -10.16
CA PHE A 509 -29.84 34.49 -9.25
C PHE A 509 -30.07 35.08 -7.86
N GLN A 510 -29.78 34.32 -6.81
CA GLN A 510 -29.85 34.75 -5.42
C GLN A 510 -28.43 34.80 -4.82
N PRO A 511 -27.74 35.96 -4.86
CA PRO A 511 -26.48 36.16 -4.16
C PRO A 511 -26.62 35.85 -2.67
N SER A 512 -25.51 35.50 -2.01
CA SER A 512 -25.52 35.26 -0.58
C SER A 512 -26.02 36.48 0.22
N LYS A 513 -26.86 36.17 1.21
CA LYS A 513 -27.55 37.15 2.06
C LYS A 513 -26.57 37.81 3.01
N GLY A 514 -26.82 39.10 3.25
CA GLY A 514 -26.07 39.89 4.23
C GLY A 514 -24.71 40.39 3.73
N SER A 515 -24.46 40.37 2.41
CA SER A 515 -23.36 41.10 1.80
C SER A 515 -23.41 42.59 2.21
N VAL A 516 -22.37 43.03 2.92
CA VAL A 516 -22.17 44.43 3.37
C VAL A 516 -20.96 45.08 2.68
N ASP A 517 -20.29 44.33 1.80
CA ASP A 517 -19.18 44.77 0.96
C ASP A 517 -19.59 44.49 -0.51
N ASP A 518 -19.68 45.53 -1.36
CA ASP A 518 -20.31 45.52 -2.70
C ASP A 518 -19.71 44.58 -3.77
N ASN A 519 -18.82 43.65 -3.40
CA ASN A 519 -18.14 42.72 -4.28
C ASN A 519 -19.05 41.55 -4.68
N LEU A 520 -20.10 41.81 -5.45
CA LEU A 520 -20.89 40.75 -6.08
C LEU A 520 -20.15 40.29 -7.34
N TYR A 521 -19.65 39.04 -7.37
CA TYR A 521 -19.05 38.41 -8.55
C TYR A 521 -19.06 36.88 -8.39
N GLN A 522 -18.89 36.09 -9.45
CA GLN A 522 -18.75 34.63 -9.33
C GLN A 522 -17.54 34.14 -10.11
N GLN A 523 -16.81 33.14 -9.61
CA GLN A 523 -15.52 32.72 -10.18
C GLN A 523 -15.57 31.39 -10.92
N ALA A 524 -16.53 30.52 -10.61
CA ALA A 524 -16.63 29.19 -11.19
C ALA A 524 -18.10 28.82 -11.48
N VAL A 525 -18.32 28.07 -12.56
CA VAL A 525 -19.60 27.47 -12.95
C VAL A 525 -19.43 25.97 -13.19
N GLY A 526 -20.53 25.22 -13.04
CA GLY A 526 -20.54 23.79 -13.31
C GLY A 526 -21.94 23.26 -13.64
N GLU A 527 -22.03 22.01 -14.07
CA GLU A 527 -23.29 21.31 -14.32
C GLU A 527 -23.19 19.86 -13.85
N THR A 528 -24.18 19.38 -13.11
CA THR A 528 -24.27 17.96 -12.71
C THR A 528 -24.68 17.08 -13.88
N VAL A 529 -24.59 15.76 -13.76
CA VAL A 529 -25.04 14.79 -14.76
C VAL A 529 -26.55 14.90 -15.03
N ASP A 530 -27.32 15.31 -14.03
CA ASP A 530 -28.77 15.54 -14.10
C ASP A 530 -29.12 16.96 -14.63
N GLY A 531 -28.14 17.78 -15.01
CA GLY A 531 -28.33 19.13 -15.54
C GLY A 531 -28.58 20.22 -14.48
N ASN A 532 -28.39 19.91 -13.19
CA ASN A 532 -28.46 20.93 -12.14
C ASN A 532 -27.27 21.87 -12.27
N LEU A 533 -27.50 23.16 -12.07
CA LEU A 533 -26.51 24.19 -12.32
C LEU A 533 -25.75 24.50 -11.04
N LEU A 534 -24.42 24.57 -11.13
CA LEU A 534 -23.51 24.92 -10.04
C LEU A 534 -22.92 26.30 -10.29
N VAL A 535 -22.77 27.07 -9.22
CA VAL A 535 -22.05 28.35 -9.25
C VAL A 535 -21.37 28.58 -7.89
N GLY A 536 -20.19 29.20 -7.92
CA GLY A 536 -19.53 29.65 -6.69
C GLY A 536 -18.58 30.82 -6.90
N GLY A 537 -18.34 31.57 -5.83
CA GLY A 537 -17.43 32.70 -5.86
C GLY A 537 -17.50 33.59 -4.63
N SER A 538 -17.92 34.83 -4.85
CA SER A 538 -17.82 35.91 -3.87
C SER A 538 -18.66 35.67 -2.62
N GLN A 539 -18.19 36.18 -1.48
CA GLN A 539 -18.82 35.90 -0.18
C GLN A 539 -18.87 34.38 0.12
N HIS A 540 -17.92 33.62 -0.44
CA HIS A 540 -17.62 32.25 -0.03
C HIS A 540 -18.78 31.28 -0.23
N ASP A 541 -19.57 31.50 -1.28
CA ASP A 541 -20.75 30.73 -1.60
C ASP A 541 -20.49 29.64 -2.65
N LEU A 542 -21.14 28.50 -2.45
CA LEU A 542 -21.30 27.43 -3.44
C LEU A 542 -22.79 27.08 -3.45
N GLN A 543 -23.43 27.20 -4.61
CA GLN A 543 -24.88 27.05 -4.75
C GLN A 543 -25.20 26.05 -5.87
N MET A 544 -26.24 25.24 -5.67
CA MET A 544 -26.80 24.38 -6.71
C MET A 544 -28.26 24.76 -6.99
N TYR A 545 -28.62 24.82 -8.27
CA TYR A 545 -29.96 25.16 -8.76
C TYR A 545 -30.53 24.09 -9.69
N THR A 546 -31.85 24.07 -9.82
CA THR A 546 -32.54 23.40 -10.93
C THR A 546 -32.10 23.95 -12.30
N PRO A 547 -32.24 23.20 -13.40
CA PRO A 547 -31.82 23.62 -14.74
C PRO A 547 -32.42 24.94 -15.24
N ASP A 548 -33.55 25.36 -14.66
CA ASP A 548 -34.30 26.60 -14.96
C ASP A 548 -33.96 27.77 -14.01
N ARG A 549 -33.05 27.56 -13.05
CA ARG A 549 -32.64 28.50 -11.99
C ARG A 549 -33.77 28.94 -11.03
N TRP A 550 -34.97 28.37 -11.09
CA TRP A 550 -36.07 28.80 -10.21
C TRP A 550 -35.94 28.30 -8.77
N THR A 551 -35.31 27.14 -8.56
CA THR A 551 -35.15 26.53 -7.23
C THR A 551 -33.67 26.35 -6.92
N MET A 552 -33.19 27.04 -5.88
CA MET A 552 -31.92 26.71 -5.23
C MET A 552 -32.14 25.41 -4.43
N LEU A 553 -31.48 24.34 -4.85
CA LEU A 553 -31.63 22.99 -4.27
C LEU A 553 -30.87 22.87 -2.96
N ASN A 554 -29.67 23.42 -2.90
CA ASN A 554 -28.81 23.44 -1.72
C ASN A 554 -27.76 24.56 -1.85
N SER A 555 -27.19 25.00 -0.72
CA SER A 555 -26.18 26.05 -0.68
C SER A 555 -25.24 25.90 0.52
N HIS A 556 -24.01 26.34 0.32
CA HIS A 556 -22.92 26.23 1.26
C HIS A 556 -22.23 27.57 1.39
N ILE A 557 -22.00 28.00 2.63
CA ILE A 557 -21.23 29.20 2.96
C ILE A 557 -19.96 28.78 3.68
N THR A 558 -18.82 29.39 3.36
CA THR A 558 -17.61 29.24 4.18
C THR A 558 -17.23 30.53 4.91
N LYS A 559 -16.29 30.44 5.86
CA LYS A 559 -15.94 31.57 6.73
C LYS A 559 -15.22 32.68 5.95
N LYS A 560 -15.41 33.94 6.39
CA LYS A 560 -14.62 35.13 6.00
C LYS A 560 -13.15 34.78 5.69
N GLY A 561 -12.82 34.72 4.40
CA GLY A 561 -11.47 34.48 3.91
C GLY A 561 -11.29 33.55 2.71
N GLY A 562 -12.34 32.90 2.18
CA GLY A 562 -12.17 31.96 1.06
C GLY A 562 -13.33 31.90 0.07
N ASP A 563 -13.21 32.65 -1.03
CA ASP A 563 -14.10 32.54 -2.18
C ASP A 563 -13.89 31.18 -2.87
N PHE A 564 -14.93 30.61 -3.48
CA PHE A 564 -14.79 29.43 -4.32
C PHE A 564 -14.16 29.83 -5.67
N GLN A 565 -13.28 28.99 -6.20
CA GLN A 565 -12.31 29.37 -7.24
C GLN A 565 -12.34 28.43 -8.47
N ALA A 566 -12.59 27.14 -8.27
CA ALA A 566 -12.86 26.17 -9.33
C ALA A 566 -13.93 25.15 -8.86
N ILE A 567 -14.68 24.61 -9.81
CA ILE A 567 -15.71 23.60 -9.60
C ILE A 567 -15.52 22.53 -10.67
N GLU A 568 -15.34 21.28 -10.27
CA GLU A 568 -15.29 20.13 -11.19
C GLU A 568 -16.27 19.04 -10.78
N VAL A 569 -16.79 18.30 -11.77
CA VAL A 569 -17.82 17.26 -11.56
C VAL A 569 -17.32 15.92 -12.06
N LEU A 570 -16.87 15.07 -11.12
CA LEU A 570 -16.05 13.88 -11.39
C LEU A 570 -16.53 12.68 -10.55
N ASP A 571 -16.66 11.50 -11.17
CA ASP A 571 -17.00 10.21 -10.51
C ASP A 571 -18.21 10.26 -9.52
N GLY A 572 -19.23 11.08 -9.80
CA GLY A 572 -20.43 11.21 -8.97
C GLY A 572 -20.35 12.25 -7.84
N TYR A 573 -19.32 13.10 -7.87
CA TYR A 573 -19.09 14.15 -6.88
C TYR A 573 -18.85 15.51 -7.54
N VAL A 574 -19.21 16.57 -6.82
CA VAL A 574 -18.73 17.93 -7.07
C VAL A 574 -17.49 18.17 -6.21
N TYR A 575 -16.39 18.55 -6.84
CA TYR A 575 -15.18 19.04 -6.19
C TYR A 575 -15.15 20.56 -6.33
N ALA A 576 -15.24 21.27 -5.20
CA ALA A 576 -15.21 22.74 -5.21
C ALA A 576 -14.03 23.24 -4.38
N SER A 577 -13.13 24.00 -5.01
CA SER A 577 -11.94 24.56 -4.38
C SER A 577 -12.12 25.99 -3.93
N CYS A 578 -11.33 26.39 -2.95
CA CYS A 578 -11.36 27.71 -2.35
C CYS A 578 -10.12 27.98 -1.51
N HIS A 579 -10.05 29.18 -0.93
CA HIS A 579 -9.10 29.53 0.13
C HIS A 579 -9.77 29.60 1.52
N CYS A 580 -10.80 28.76 1.75
CA CYS A 580 -11.67 28.76 2.95
C CYS A 580 -10.94 28.54 4.29
N MET A 581 -9.92 27.68 4.28
CA MET A 581 -9.02 27.29 5.38
C MET A 581 -9.66 26.68 6.64
N ASN A 582 -10.97 26.82 6.84
CA ASN A 582 -11.65 26.57 8.11
C ASN A 582 -12.95 25.75 7.94
N TRP A 583 -14.11 26.40 7.68
CA TRP A 583 -15.44 25.81 7.93
C TRP A 583 -16.37 25.91 6.72
N ASN A 584 -17.12 24.85 6.46
CA ASN A 584 -18.25 24.77 5.53
C ASN A 584 -19.56 24.72 6.35
N TYR A 585 -20.49 25.65 6.09
CA TYR A 585 -21.82 25.70 6.70
C TYR A 585 -22.85 25.17 5.69
N SER A 586 -23.30 23.94 5.87
CA SER A 586 -24.19 23.23 4.94
C SER A 586 -25.64 23.68 5.09
N GLY A 587 -26.31 24.03 3.99
CA GLY A 587 -27.74 24.36 3.95
C GLY A 587 -28.10 25.79 4.36
N THR A 588 -27.19 26.74 4.15
CA THR A 588 -27.46 28.17 4.36
C THR A 588 -26.85 28.99 3.23
N ASN A 589 -27.42 30.17 2.97
CA ASN A 589 -26.90 31.16 2.03
C ASN A 589 -26.74 32.54 2.70
N ASP A 590 -26.51 32.57 4.02
CA ASP A 590 -26.35 33.79 4.83
C ASP A 590 -24.88 33.98 5.17
N TRP A 591 -24.15 34.81 4.40
CA TRP A 591 -22.69 34.95 4.52
C TRP A 591 -22.26 35.70 5.78
N SER A 592 -22.84 36.88 6.02
CA SER A 592 -22.41 37.70 7.18
C SER A 592 -22.87 37.11 8.50
N ASN A 593 -23.81 36.18 8.48
CA ASN A 593 -24.32 35.51 9.67
C ASN A 593 -24.91 34.13 9.34
N PRO A 594 -24.08 33.07 9.19
CA PRO A 594 -24.53 31.73 8.88
C PRO A 594 -25.56 31.21 9.90
N ARG A 595 -26.81 31.10 9.47
CA ARG A 595 -27.96 30.70 10.29
C ARG A 595 -28.76 29.60 9.60
N ASN A 596 -29.49 28.81 10.41
CA ASN A 596 -30.34 27.71 9.97
C ASN A 596 -29.60 26.61 9.17
N PHE A 597 -28.27 26.56 9.25
CA PHE A 597 -27.47 25.48 8.67
C PHE A 597 -27.82 24.13 9.31
N ARG A 598 -27.71 23.04 8.53
CA ARG A 598 -27.94 21.66 9.01
C ARG A 598 -26.70 21.03 9.63
N ALA A 599 -25.51 21.41 9.17
CA ALA A 599 -24.22 20.90 9.62
C ALA A 599 -23.13 21.98 9.51
N VAL A 600 -22.03 21.78 10.23
CA VAL A 600 -20.79 22.56 10.07
C VAL A 600 -19.63 21.57 10.01
N ASP A 601 -18.87 21.65 8.93
CA ASP A 601 -17.86 20.67 8.55
C ASP A 601 -16.51 21.37 8.29
N PRO A 602 -15.35 20.73 8.48
CA PRO A 602 -14.06 21.34 8.25
C PRO A 602 -13.71 21.26 6.76
N ILE A 603 -13.39 22.41 6.15
CA ILE A 603 -12.94 22.51 4.76
C ILE A 603 -11.59 23.23 4.72
N ARG A 604 -10.64 22.68 3.94
CA ARG A 604 -9.26 23.21 3.90
C ARG A 604 -9.06 24.14 2.70
N MET A 605 -8.70 23.60 1.54
CA MET A 605 -8.58 24.34 0.27
C MET A 605 -9.47 23.74 -0.84
N ILE A 606 -10.13 22.62 -0.55
CA ILE A 606 -11.05 21.91 -1.43
C ILE A 606 -12.03 21.11 -0.56
N GLY A 607 -13.28 21.01 -1.01
CA GLY A 607 -14.32 20.15 -0.46
C GLY A 607 -14.84 19.20 -1.53
N ARG A 608 -15.38 18.04 -1.10
CA ARG A 608 -16.12 17.10 -1.94
C ARG A 608 -17.58 17.09 -1.50
N TYR A 609 -18.49 17.07 -2.46
CA TYR A 609 -19.93 17.11 -2.24
C TYR A 609 -20.60 16.04 -3.12
N ASP A 610 -21.67 15.40 -2.64
CA ASP A 610 -22.49 14.50 -3.45
C ASP A 610 -23.11 15.26 -4.64
N GLU A 611 -22.99 14.73 -5.85
CA GLU A 611 -23.44 15.41 -7.07
C GLU A 611 -24.96 15.65 -7.13
N LYS A 612 -25.77 14.80 -6.51
CA LYS A 612 -27.23 14.82 -6.66
C LYS A 612 -27.89 15.86 -5.76
N ASN A 613 -27.34 16.06 -4.56
CA ASN A 613 -27.93 16.93 -3.55
C ASN A 613 -26.98 17.99 -2.97
N LEU A 614 -25.70 18.00 -3.38
CA LEU A 614 -24.64 18.86 -2.86
C LEU A 614 -24.39 18.70 -1.36
N ASP A 615 -24.68 17.55 -0.74
CA ASP A 615 -24.30 17.30 0.67
C ASP A 615 -22.77 17.19 0.78
N TYR A 616 -22.19 17.87 1.78
CA TYR A 616 -20.74 17.82 2.04
C TYR A 616 -20.32 16.42 2.51
N ASP A 617 -19.32 15.83 1.86
CA ASP A 617 -18.84 14.49 2.17
C ASP A 617 -17.60 14.53 3.09
N THR A 618 -17.81 14.21 4.37
CA THR A 618 -16.74 14.18 5.39
C THR A 618 -15.82 12.96 5.30
N ASN A 619 -16.05 12.01 4.38
CA ASN A 619 -15.22 10.81 4.22
C ASN A 619 -13.87 11.09 3.54
N TRP A 620 -13.71 12.24 2.87
CA TRP A 620 -12.44 12.70 2.33
C TRP A 620 -12.15 14.14 2.77
N TRP A 621 -11.01 14.36 3.41
CA TRP A 621 -10.63 15.66 3.95
C TRP A 621 -9.10 15.87 3.94
N PRO A 622 -8.54 16.54 2.93
CA PRO A 622 -7.10 16.77 2.78
C PRO A 622 -6.59 17.91 3.69
N ASN A 623 -6.74 17.74 5.00
CA ASN A 623 -6.50 18.75 6.05
C ASN A 623 -5.09 19.37 6.06
N SER A 624 -4.08 18.62 5.62
CA SER A 624 -2.68 19.10 5.61
C SER A 624 -2.40 20.15 4.53
N THR A 625 -3.27 20.27 3.52
CA THR A 625 -3.04 21.17 2.39
C THR A 625 -2.84 22.60 2.87
N LYS A 626 -1.71 23.19 2.46
CA LYS A 626 -1.41 24.59 2.74
C LYS A 626 -0.74 25.28 1.56
N GLY A 627 -1.26 26.45 1.26
CA GLY A 627 -0.62 27.45 0.41
C GLY A 627 0.61 28.11 1.03
N SER A 628 1.40 28.73 0.18
CA SER A 628 2.50 29.63 0.55
C SER A 628 2.00 31.03 0.90
N ASN A 629 0.97 31.48 0.18
CA ASN A 629 0.33 32.79 0.29
C ASN A 629 -1.15 32.67 0.70
N ASP A 630 -1.60 31.44 0.99
CA ASP A 630 -2.99 31.09 1.33
C ASP A 630 -3.99 31.50 0.21
N ALA A 631 -3.54 31.40 -1.05
CA ALA A 631 -4.25 31.90 -2.24
C ALA A 631 -5.17 30.87 -2.92
N GLY A 632 -5.12 29.60 -2.51
CA GLY A 632 -6.15 28.59 -2.80
C GLY A 632 -5.77 27.57 -3.88
N ILE A 633 -6.75 26.76 -4.28
CA ILE A 633 -6.67 25.82 -5.41
C ILE A 633 -7.50 26.41 -6.56
N TRP A 634 -6.88 26.51 -7.73
CA TRP A 634 -7.39 27.20 -8.93
C TRP A 634 -7.64 26.27 -10.12
N ALA A 635 -7.09 25.06 -10.08
CA ALA A 635 -7.29 24.04 -11.09
C ALA A 635 -7.55 22.69 -10.41
N ILE A 636 -8.45 21.92 -10.99
CA ILE A 636 -8.84 20.57 -10.57
C ILE A 636 -8.95 19.74 -11.84
N ASP A 637 -8.45 18.50 -11.84
CA ASP A 637 -8.64 17.53 -12.93
C ASP A 637 -8.48 16.09 -12.38
N SER A 638 -8.68 15.06 -13.19
CA SER A 638 -8.47 13.65 -12.83
C SER A 638 -7.76 12.84 -13.90
N ASP A 639 -6.88 11.92 -13.49
CA ASP A 639 -6.20 11.02 -14.41
C ASP A 639 -6.93 9.69 -14.64
N SER A 640 -6.43 8.90 -15.59
CA SER A 640 -6.97 7.58 -15.97
C SER A 640 -6.94 6.53 -14.85
N ARG A 641 -6.32 6.81 -13.71
CA ARG A 641 -6.29 5.98 -12.49
C ARG A 641 -7.22 6.55 -11.41
N ARG A 642 -8.07 7.53 -11.75
CA ARG A 642 -8.95 8.30 -10.88
C ARG A 642 -8.20 9.08 -9.79
N CYS A 643 -6.94 9.44 -10.02
CA CYS A 643 -6.26 10.33 -9.11
C CYS A 643 -6.72 11.78 -9.38
N LEU A 644 -7.22 12.45 -8.36
CA LEU A 644 -7.59 13.87 -8.41
C LEU A 644 -6.31 14.72 -8.35
N TRP A 645 -6.10 15.55 -9.35
CA TRP A 645 -5.05 16.55 -9.41
C TRP A 645 -5.59 17.92 -9.03
N VAL A 646 -4.84 18.66 -8.23
CA VAL A 646 -5.20 20.02 -7.82
C VAL A 646 -4.00 20.97 -7.88
N GLY A 647 -4.21 22.17 -8.43
CA GLY A 647 -3.17 23.17 -8.64
C GLY A 647 -3.45 24.49 -7.91
N GLY A 648 -2.42 25.13 -7.36
CA GLY A 648 -2.52 26.43 -6.70
C GLY A 648 -1.18 26.97 -6.21
N ASP A 649 -1.14 27.47 -4.97
CA ASP A 649 0.06 27.95 -4.27
C ASP A 649 0.65 26.92 -3.29
N LEU A 650 0.36 25.63 -3.51
CA LEU A 650 0.55 24.53 -2.56
C LEU A 650 2.02 24.26 -2.21
N ILE A 651 2.35 24.29 -0.91
CA ILE A 651 3.71 24.02 -0.39
C ILE A 651 3.80 22.89 0.64
N ARG A 652 2.66 22.41 1.17
CA ARG A 652 2.60 21.27 2.10
C ARG A 652 1.40 20.38 1.83
N GLY A 653 1.67 19.08 1.77
CA GLY A 653 0.69 17.99 1.61
C GLY A 653 0.67 17.04 2.81
N ALA A 654 -0.02 15.90 2.68
CA ALA A 654 -0.17 14.89 3.75
C ALA A 654 0.64 13.60 3.50
N TYR A 655 1.55 13.60 2.53
CA TYR A 655 2.21 12.40 2.04
C TYR A 655 2.81 11.52 3.15
N SER A 656 3.53 12.11 4.11
CA SER A 656 4.20 11.37 5.19
C SER A 656 3.54 11.50 6.57
N GLY A 657 2.56 12.40 6.72
CA GLY A 657 2.05 12.82 8.04
C GLY A 657 3.05 13.67 8.85
N ASN A 658 4.23 13.99 8.29
CA ASN A 658 5.22 14.86 8.89
C ASN A 658 5.29 16.20 8.12
N ALA A 659 4.71 17.25 8.71
CA ALA A 659 4.59 18.58 8.11
C ALA A 659 5.93 19.32 7.86
N ALA A 660 7.07 18.70 8.13
CA ALA A 660 8.41 19.23 7.86
C ALA A 660 9.00 18.77 6.50
N THR A 661 8.47 17.73 5.86
CA THR A 661 9.11 17.06 4.70
C THR A 661 8.27 16.98 3.42
N ASP A 662 6.98 17.29 3.49
CA ASP A 662 6.03 17.03 2.39
C ASP A 662 6.00 18.17 1.35
N TYR A 663 6.93 18.12 0.38
CA TYR A 663 6.97 19.02 -0.78
C TYR A 663 5.84 18.74 -1.77
N LEU A 664 5.21 19.81 -2.25
CA LEU A 664 4.17 19.77 -3.30
C LEU A 664 4.51 20.61 -4.55
N GLY A 665 5.32 21.67 -4.41
CA GLY A 665 5.71 22.51 -5.55
C GLY A 665 4.54 23.00 -6.42
N GLY A 666 3.49 23.54 -5.80
CA GLY A 666 2.37 24.18 -6.49
C GLY A 666 1.18 23.27 -6.85
N PHE A 667 1.31 21.93 -6.82
CA PHE A 667 0.19 21.01 -7.09
C PHE A 667 0.19 19.77 -6.19
N ALA A 668 -0.92 19.04 -6.15
CA ALA A 668 -1.03 17.77 -5.42
C ALA A 668 -1.84 16.75 -6.22
N ARG A 669 -1.54 15.47 -6.00
CA ARG A 669 -2.26 14.31 -6.55
C ARG A 669 -2.86 13.50 -5.40
N PHE A 670 -4.15 13.24 -5.40
CA PHE A 670 -4.84 12.36 -4.44
C PHE A 670 -5.39 11.16 -5.18
N CYS A 671 -4.78 9.98 -5.01
CA CYS A 671 -5.26 8.75 -5.65
C CYS A 671 -6.28 8.02 -4.77
N PRO A 672 -7.12 7.13 -5.35
CA PRO A 672 -8.00 6.27 -4.58
C PRO A 672 -7.25 5.29 -3.68
N THR A 673 -7.90 4.85 -2.60
CA THR A 673 -7.53 3.69 -1.80
C THR A 673 -7.61 2.41 -2.62
N ASP A 674 -6.92 1.36 -2.17
CA ASP A 674 -7.05 0.05 -2.81
C ASP A 674 -8.49 -0.45 -2.70
N ALA A 675 -8.96 -1.08 -3.77
CA ALA A 675 -10.27 -1.70 -3.90
C ALA A 675 -10.19 -3.08 -4.57
N VAL A 676 -8.99 -3.66 -4.67
CA VAL A 676 -8.77 -5.05 -5.05
C VAL A 676 -8.75 -5.89 -3.76
N ALA A 677 -9.35 -7.07 -3.79
CA ALA A 677 -9.29 -8.00 -2.69
C ALA A 677 -8.03 -8.88 -2.78
N PRO A 678 -7.40 -9.25 -1.64
CA PRO A 678 -6.36 -10.27 -1.62
C PRO A 678 -6.84 -11.59 -2.23
N THR A 679 -5.92 -12.41 -2.75
CA THR A 679 -6.27 -13.75 -3.24
C THR A 679 -6.89 -14.61 -2.14
N ALA A 680 -7.89 -15.44 -2.46
CA ALA A 680 -8.49 -16.35 -1.48
C ALA A 680 -7.44 -17.27 -0.82
N PRO A 681 -7.48 -17.47 0.51
CA PRO A 681 -6.76 -18.56 1.16
C PRO A 681 -7.18 -19.90 0.55
N THR A 682 -6.25 -20.85 0.43
CA THR A 682 -6.54 -22.21 -0.06
C THR A 682 -6.09 -23.28 0.93
N ASN A 683 -6.51 -24.52 0.72
CA ASN A 683 -6.13 -25.67 1.56
C ASN A 683 -6.43 -25.45 3.06
N LEU A 684 -7.60 -24.89 3.38
CA LEU A 684 -8.06 -24.80 4.75
C LEU A 684 -8.23 -26.21 5.32
N THR A 685 -7.63 -26.45 6.49
CA THR A 685 -7.83 -27.63 7.31
C THR A 685 -8.32 -27.21 8.69
N VAL A 686 -9.13 -28.07 9.32
CA VAL A 686 -9.72 -27.85 10.65
C VAL A 686 -9.61 -29.16 11.42
N SER A 687 -8.74 -29.21 12.42
CA SER A 687 -8.41 -30.41 13.19
C SER A 687 -8.83 -30.24 14.66
N PRO A 688 -9.91 -30.91 15.13
CA PRO A 688 -10.35 -30.88 16.53
C PRO A 688 -9.57 -31.89 17.40
N ASP A 689 -9.19 -31.47 18.60
CA ASP A 689 -8.63 -32.31 19.67
C ASP A 689 -9.38 -32.10 21.00
N GLU A 690 -9.04 -32.84 22.07
CA GLU A 690 -9.71 -32.76 23.38
C GLU A 690 -9.67 -31.37 24.05
N SER A 691 -8.81 -30.46 23.56
CA SER A 691 -8.48 -29.18 24.16
C SER A 691 -8.58 -27.98 23.20
N GLY A 692 -9.03 -28.19 21.96
CA GLY A 692 -9.28 -27.11 21.01
C GLY A 692 -9.45 -27.54 19.55
N VAL A 693 -9.39 -26.56 18.64
CA VAL A 693 -9.40 -26.78 17.18
C VAL A 693 -8.24 -26.02 16.56
N THR A 694 -7.40 -26.72 15.81
CA THR A 694 -6.30 -26.13 15.04
C THR A 694 -6.73 -25.93 13.59
N LEU A 695 -6.54 -24.72 13.08
CA LEU A 695 -6.79 -24.36 11.69
C LEU A 695 -5.47 -24.04 11.00
N THR A 696 -5.28 -24.52 9.76
CA THR A 696 -4.17 -24.09 8.89
C THR A 696 -4.65 -23.87 7.45
N TRP A 697 -3.96 -23.00 6.71
CA TRP A 697 -4.26 -22.69 5.31
C TRP A 697 -2.99 -22.26 4.55
N SER A 698 -3.10 -22.03 3.24
CA SER A 698 -2.02 -21.53 2.38
C SER A 698 -1.98 -19.99 2.33
N PRO A 699 -0.81 -19.35 2.17
CA PRO A 699 -0.70 -17.90 2.12
C PRO A 699 -1.45 -17.27 0.94
N SER A 700 -2.07 -16.12 1.21
CA SER A 700 -2.65 -15.21 0.21
C SER A 700 -1.68 -14.09 -0.18
N THR A 701 -1.83 -13.55 -1.38
CA THR A 701 -1.08 -12.39 -1.87
C THR A 701 -1.99 -11.20 -2.16
N ASP A 702 -1.39 -10.01 -2.18
CA ASP A 702 -2.05 -8.73 -2.45
C ASP A 702 -1.04 -7.71 -3.00
N ALA A 703 -1.51 -6.73 -3.79
CA ALA A 703 -0.63 -5.72 -4.40
C ALA A 703 0.00 -4.76 -3.37
N SER A 704 -0.63 -4.56 -2.20
CA SER A 704 -0.06 -3.81 -1.08
C SER A 704 1.07 -4.55 -0.35
N GLY A 705 1.25 -5.86 -0.63
CA GLY A 705 2.25 -6.71 0.01
C GLY A 705 2.00 -7.04 1.49
N SER A 706 0.90 -6.56 2.08
CA SER A 706 0.56 -6.77 3.50
C SER A 706 -0.78 -7.48 3.63
N VAL A 707 -0.77 -8.74 4.08
CA VAL A 707 -1.99 -9.55 4.25
C VAL A 707 -2.11 -10.05 5.70
N SER A 708 -3.33 -10.02 6.21
CA SER A 708 -3.72 -10.64 7.49
C SER A 708 -5.01 -11.43 7.29
N TYR A 709 -5.36 -12.33 8.21
CA TYR A 709 -6.48 -13.25 8.06
C TYR A 709 -7.51 -13.06 9.17
N ASP A 710 -8.76 -12.79 8.78
CA ASP A 710 -9.91 -12.86 9.67
C ASP A 710 -10.38 -14.33 9.76
N VAL A 711 -10.35 -14.90 10.97
CA VAL A 711 -10.81 -16.27 11.24
C VAL A 711 -12.24 -16.24 11.75
N TYR A 712 -13.13 -16.96 11.07
CA TYR A 712 -14.56 -17.02 11.37
C TYR A 712 -14.90 -18.31 12.09
N ARG A 713 -15.80 -18.20 13.08
CA ARG A 713 -16.47 -19.34 13.72
C ARG A 713 -17.98 -19.08 13.74
N ASN A 714 -18.74 -20.00 13.16
CA ASN A 714 -20.19 -20.03 13.03
C ASN A 714 -20.79 -18.84 12.24
N ASP A 715 -20.77 -17.64 12.81
CA ASP A 715 -21.42 -16.42 12.30
C ASP A 715 -20.56 -15.15 12.42
N ARG A 716 -19.35 -15.23 13.00
CA ARG A 716 -18.54 -14.04 13.29
C ARG A 716 -17.04 -14.27 13.26
N VAL A 717 -16.29 -13.18 13.06
CA VAL A 717 -14.84 -13.15 13.24
C VAL A 717 -14.52 -13.33 14.72
N ILE A 718 -13.71 -14.33 15.06
CA ILE A 718 -13.25 -14.59 16.43
C ILE A 718 -11.80 -14.16 16.66
N ALA A 719 -11.00 -14.02 15.60
CA ALA A 719 -9.61 -13.58 15.66
C ALA A 719 -9.14 -12.97 14.33
N GLN A 720 -8.12 -12.11 14.41
CA GLN A 720 -7.31 -11.70 13.27
C GLN A 720 -5.87 -12.20 13.49
N VAL A 721 -5.26 -12.83 12.48
CA VAL A 721 -3.88 -13.35 12.55
C VAL A 721 -3.04 -12.94 11.34
N TRP A 722 -1.72 -12.97 11.46
CA TRP A 722 -0.79 -12.62 10.36
C TRP A 722 -0.07 -13.84 9.76
N GLY A 723 -0.04 -14.96 10.48
CA GLY A 723 0.41 -16.26 9.95
C GLY A 723 -0.77 -17.07 9.40
N THR A 724 -0.47 -18.19 8.74
CA THR A 724 -1.47 -19.04 8.08
C THR A 724 -1.98 -20.19 8.96
N SER A 725 -1.99 -19.97 10.28
CA SER A 725 -2.56 -20.89 11.26
C SER A 725 -3.15 -20.14 12.45
N TYR A 726 -4.16 -20.77 13.07
CA TYR A 726 -4.79 -20.31 14.29
C TYR A 726 -5.27 -21.51 15.10
N ARG A 727 -5.06 -21.50 16.42
CA ARG A 727 -5.62 -22.50 17.32
C ARG A 727 -6.67 -21.86 18.20
N ASP A 728 -7.90 -22.30 18.03
CA ASP A 728 -9.03 -21.93 18.86
C ASP A 728 -9.09 -22.84 20.09
N THR A 729 -9.28 -22.26 21.27
CA THR A 729 -9.51 -22.96 22.54
C THR A 729 -10.73 -22.40 23.30
N SER A 730 -11.52 -21.55 22.63
CA SER A 730 -12.50 -20.64 23.24
C SER A 730 -13.95 -21.11 23.09
N PHE A 731 -14.18 -22.40 23.33
CA PHE A 731 -15.46 -23.06 23.09
C PHE A 731 -16.45 -22.84 24.22
N VAL A 732 -17.73 -22.74 23.85
CA VAL A 732 -18.84 -22.81 24.80
C VAL A 732 -19.77 -23.90 24.33
N GLY A 733 -19.77 -25.02 25.05
CA GLY A 733 -20.41 -26.26 24.60
C GLY A 733 -19.41 -27.23 23.93
N PRO A 734 -19.90 -28.21 23.16
CA PRO A 734 -19.03 -29.18 22.49
C PRO A 734 -18.18 -28.53 21.39
N ILE A 735 -17.02 -29.13 21.13
CA ILE A 735 -16.18 -28.76 19.96
C ILE A 735 -16.86 -29.16 18.66
N ALA A 736 -17.58 -30.30 18.64
CA ALA A 736 -18.39 -30.79 17.52
C ALA A 736 -19.52 -29.81 17.14
N GLY A 737 -19.71 -29.58 15.84
CA GLY A 737 -20.73 -28.69 15.30
C GLY A 737 -20.32 -27.21 15.24
N ASN A 738 -19.02 -26.90 15.36
CA ASN A 738 -18.50 -25.56 15.11
C ASN A 738 -18.00 -25.48 13.67
N VAL A 739 -18.42 -24.43 12.98
CA VAL A 739 -18.18 -24.23 11.55
C VAL A 739 -17.13 -23.14 11.36
N TYR A 740 -16.06 -23.42 10.62
CA TYR A 740 -14.93 -22.50 10.46
C TYR A 740 -14.65 -22.15 9.01
N THR A 741 -14.28 -20.90 8.76
CA THR A 741 -13.59 -20.48 7.53
C THR A 741 -12.64 -19.32 7.79
N VAL A 742 -11.87 -18.92 6.78
CA VAL A 742 -10.86 -17.86 6.87
C VAL A 742 -10.87 -16.96 5.64
N ARG A 743 -10.68 -15.65 5.84
CA ARG A 743 -10.58 -14.65 4.77
C ARG A 743 -9.27 -13.87 4.90
N ALA A 744 -8.54 -13.69 3.81
CA ALA A 744 -7.45 -12.74 3.74
C ALA A 744 -7.99 -11.30 3.67
N THR A 745 -7.29 -10.36 4.30
CA THR A 745 -7.67 -8.95 4.41
C THR A 745 -6.45 -8.06 4.28
N ASP A 746 -6.59 -6.97 3.52
CA ASP A 746 -5.54 -5.98 3.24
C ASP A 746 -5.59 -4.80 4.26
N PRO A 747 -4.68 -3.81 4.16
CA PRO A 747 -4.71 -2.62 5.00
C PRO A 747 -5.83 -1.61 4.66
N SER A 748 -6.47 -1.72 3.49
CA SER A 748 -7.59 -0.87 3.06
C SER A 748 -8.94 -1.38 3.54
N GLY A 749 -9.01 -2.61 4.05
CA GLY A 749 -10.22 -3.28 4.52
C GLY A 749 -10.92 -4.13 3.46
N ASN A 750 -10.31 -4.36 2.30
CA ASN A 750 -10.75 -5.35 1.33
C ASN A 750 -10.58 -6.76 1.91
N ARG A 751 -11.47 -7.68 1.55
CA ARG A 751 -11.45 -9.07 2.01
C ARG A 751 -11.60 -10.04 0.85
N SER A 752 -10.73 -11.04 0.79
CA SER A 752 -10.80 -12.13 -0.19
C SER A 752 -12.12 -12.88 -0.12
N ALA A 753 -12.43 -13.70 -1.14
CA ALA A 753 -13.32 -14.83 -0.95
C ALA A 753 -12.74 -15.80 0.11
N SER A 754 -13.58 -16.59 0.77
CA SER A 754 -13.12 -17.66 1.68
C SER A 754 -13.20 -19.03 0.98
N PRO A 755 -12.45 -20.03 1.46
CA PRO A 755 -12.82 -21.43 1.28
C PRO A 755 -14.26 -21.70 1.73
N ALA A 756 -14.86 -22.76 1.19
CA ALA A 756 -16.05 -23.35 1.78
C ALA A 756 -15.77 -23.71 3.27
N PRO A 757 -16.72 -23.45 4.18
CA PRO A 757 -16.54 -23.75 5.59
C PRO A 757 -16.37 -25.24 5.87
N ILE A 758 -15.61 -25.54 6.93
CA ILE A 758 -15.47 -26.89 7.47
C ILE A 758 -16.13 -26.94 8.85
N ASP A 759 -17.09 -27.84 9.00
CA ASP A 759 -17.68 -28.23 10.28
C ASP A 759 -16.73 -29.21 10.99
N THR A 760 -16.48 -29.00 12.28
CA THR A 760 -15.71 -29.94 13.13
C THR A 760 -16.37 -31.32 13.23
N GLY A 761 -17.68 -31.41 12.95
CA GLY A 761 -18.43 -32.65 12.77
C GLY A 761 -18.46 -33.56 14.01
N ALA A 762 -18.89 -34.81 13.79
CA ALA A 762 -18.76 -35.89 14.77
C ALA A 762 -17.50 -36.72 14.51
N VAL A 763 -16.36 -36.05 14.33
CA VAL A 763 -15.07 -36.74 14.19
C VAL A 763 -14.64 -37.19 15.58
N THR A 764 -14.69 -38.50 15.86
CA THR A 764 -13.94 -39.06 16.99
C THR A 764 -12.46 -38.80 16.73
N PRO A 765 -11.75 -38.04 17.57
CA PRO A 765 -10.31 -37.87 17.43
C PRO A 765 -9.65 -39.26 17.41
N PRO A 766 -8.57 -39.46 16.64
CA PRO A 766 -7.84 -40.72 16.72
C PRO A 766 -7.37 -40.90 18.17
N PRO A 767 -7.53 -42.10 18.77
CA PRO A 767 -7.35 -42.26 20.20
C PRO A 767 -5.89 -41.99 20.60
N VAL A 768 -5.66 -41.06 21.52
CA VAL A 768 -4.32 -40.80 22.06
C VAL A 768 -3.85 -42.05 22.82
N VAL A 769 -2.79 -42.68 22.30
CA VAL A 769 -2.14 -43.86 22.90
C VAL A 769 -1.30 -43.46 24.11
N GLY A 770 -0.78 -42.22 24.12
CA GLY A 770 -0.13 -41.61 25.28
C GLY A 770 0.57 -40.30 24.96
N ILE A 771 0.96 -39.55 25.99
CA ILE A 771 1.78 -38.35 25.89
C ILE A 771 3.12 -38.62 26.60
N PRO A 772 4.07 -39.33 25.96
CA PRO A 772 5.33 -39.74 26.58
C PRO A 772 6.25 -38.57 26.96
N VAL A 773 6.13 -37.43 26.27
CA VAL A 773 6.84 -36.18 26.58
C VAL A 773 5.80 -35.07 26.60
N ALA A 774 5.65 -34.38 27.73
CA ALA A 774 4.75 -33.24 27.87
C ALA A 774 5.54 -31.93 27.94
N PHE A 775 4.90 -30.80 27.61
CA PHE A 775 5.50 -29.49 27.87
C PHE A 775 5.90 -29.35 29.36
N GLY A 776 7.06 -28.77 29.60
CA GLY A 776 7.67 -28.70 30.94
C GLY A 776 8.41 -29.97 31.38
N SER A 777 8.57 -30.97 30.51
CA SER A 777 9.41 -32.15 30.79
C SER A 777 10.88 -31.78 31.00
N SER A 778 11.64 -32.68 31.61
CA SER A 778 13.10 -32.54 31.74
C SER A 778 13.84 -33.00 30.49
N TRP A 779 14.88 -32.26 30.13
CA TRP A 779 15.74 -32.50 28.96
C TRP A 779 17.21 -32.48 29.36
N HIS A 780 18.01 -33.33 28.72
CA HIS A 780 19.46 -33.15 28.64
C HIS A 780 19.75 -32.02 27.63
N TYR A 781 20.71 -31.15 27.92
CA TYR A 781 21.07 -30.03 27.06
C TYR A 781 22.57 -29.73 27.02
N SER A 782 23.00 -29.22 25.86
CA SER A 782 24.33 -28.66 25.64
C SER A 782 24.20 -27.22 25.12
N ASP A 783 24.78 -26.28 25.86
CA ASP A 783 24.64 -24.82 25.70
C ASP A 783 26.00 -24.08 25.71
N ASP A 784 27.10 -24.83 25.60
CA ASP A 784 28.48 -24.30 25.66
C ASP A 784 28.96 -23.66 24.34
N GLY A 785 28.22 -23.88 23.24
CA GLY A 785 28.51 -23.40 21.90
C GLY A 785 29.47 -24.28 21.09
N SER A 786 29.79 -25.48 21.56
CA SER A 786 30.54 -26.48 20.80
C SER A 786 29.70 -27.10 19.67
N ASP A 787 30.37 -27.53 18.60
CA ASP A 787 29.72 -28.25 17.50
C ASP A 787 29.57 -29.73 17.88
N GLN A 788 28.34 -30.22 17.99
CA GLN A 788 28.03 -31.61 18.34
C GLN A 788 28.05 -32.54 17.11
N GLY A 789 28.25 -31.99 15.90
CA GLY A 789 28.18 -32.72 14.63
C GLY A 789 26.80 -33.34 14.41
N THR A 790 26.78 -34.57 13.90
CA THR A 790 25.56 -35.35 13.62
C THR A 790 25.46 -36.63 14.46
N ALA A 791 26.42 -36.85 15.38
CA ALA A 791 26.53 -38.08 16.18
C ALA A 791 25.67 -38.05 17.45
N TRP A 792 25.33 -36.86 17.95
CA TRP A 792 24.04 -36.65 18.65
C TRP A 792 22.89 -36.88 17.64
N ARG A 793 21.66 -36.40 17.86
CA ARG A 793 20.43 -36.78 17.11
C ARG A 793 20.04 -38.27 17.26
N SER A 794 20.99 -39.18 17.03
CA SER A 794 20.92 -40.64 17.07
C SER A 794 20.53 -41.22 18.45
N PRO A 795 19.88 -42.40 18.50
CA PRO A 795 19.49 -43.05 19.76
C PRO A 795 20.66 -43.50 20.64
N GLY A 796 21.77 -43.94 20.04
CA GLY A 796 22.91 -44.52 20.76
C GLY A 796 23.93 -43.51 21.32
N PHE A 797 23.65 -42.21 21.25
CA PHE A 797 24.55 -41.16 21.76
C PHE A 797 24.46 -41.04 23.28
N ASP A 798 25.62 -41.02 23.94
CA ASP A 798 25.77 -40.85 25.38
C ASP A 798 25.75 -39.36 25.77
N ASP A 799 24.58 -38.89 26.23
CA ASP A 799 24.36 -37.54 26.77
C ASP A 799 24.46 -37.49 28.31
N SER A 800 25.07 -38.49 28.96
CA SER A 800 25.26 -38.50 30.43
C SER A 800 26.15 -37.37 30.96
N THR A 801 26.93 -36.74 30.08
CA THR A 801 27.76 -35.56 30.38
C THR A 801 27.04 -34.23 30.17
N TRP A 802 25.86 -34.23 29.52
CA TRP A 802 25.07 -33.04 29.28
C TRP A 802 24.31 -32.63 30.55
N SER A 803 24.07 -31.33 30.72
CA SER A 803 23.32 -30.81 31.86
C SER A 803 21.83 -31.15 31.73
N THR A 804 21.09 -31.22 32.83
CA THR A 804 19.65 -31.54 32.81
C THR A 804 18.80 -30.43 33.41
N GLY A 805 17.66 -30.12 32.79
CA GLY A 805 16.74 -29.08 33.27
C GLY A 805 15.31 -29.26 32.79
N ALA A 806 14.35 -28.71 33.52
CA ALA A 806 12.94 -28.67 33.11
C ALA A 806 12.70 -27.56 32.07
N ALA A 807 11.90 -27.85 31.07
CA ALA A 807 11.48 -26.87 30.07
C ALA A 807 10.47 -25.84 30.63
N PRO A 808 10.32 -24.64 30.03
CA PRO A 808 11.10 -24.12 28.92
C PRO A 808 12.56 -23.84 29.30
N LEU A 809 13.50 -24.32 28.47
CA LEU A 809 14.93 -24.07 28.61
C LEU A 809 15.34 -22.92 27.67
N GLY A 810 16.31 -22.07 28.04
CA GLY A 810 16.74 -20.97 27.17
C GLY A 810 17.27 -19.71 27.87
N TRP A 811 17.19 -18.57 27.19
CA TRP A 811 17.43 -17.23 27.72
C TRP A 811 16.51 -16.17 27.09
N GLY A 812 16.36 -15.04 27.79
CA GLY A 812 15.67 -13.85 27.28
C GLY A 812 14.14 -13.88 27.37
N GLY A 813 13.57 -14.76 28.19
CA GLY A 813 12.14 -14.86 28.47
C GLY A 813 11.85 -15.36 29.88
N ALA A 814 10.69 -16.01 30.07
CA ALA A 814 10.31 -16.67 31.32
C ALA A 814 10.67 -18.17 31.23
N GLN A 815 11.96 -18.47 31.37
CA GLN A 815 12.45 -19.85 31.35
C GLN A 815 12.31 -20.54 32.71
N ALA A 816 12.01 -21.84 32.70
CA ALA A 816 12.10 -22.69 33.89
C ALA A 816 13.56 -23.08 34.17
N THR A 817 14.34 -23.36 33.12
CA THR A 817 15.80 -23.54 33.19
C THR A 817 16.51 -22.49 32.35
N ALA A 818 17.27 -21.61 32.99
CA ALA A 818 18.13 -20.66 32.27
C ALA A 818 19.41 -21.38 31.80
N ILE A 819 19.74 -21.25 30.52
CA ILE A 819 20.92 -21.84 29.87
C ILE A 819 21.69 -20.77 29.06
N GLY A 820 22.83 -21.13 28.51
CA GLY A 820 23.58 -20.36 27.51
C GLY A 820 24.17 -19.05 28.04
N PRO A 821 25.05 -19.09 29.07
CA PRO A 821 25.63 -17.88 29.66
C PRO A 821 26.42 -17.04 28.65
N THR A 822 26.99 -17.67 27.61
CA THR A 822 27.71 -17.04 26.48
C THR A 822 26.80 -16.70 25.28
N LYS A 823 25.55 -17.19 25.29
CA LYS A 823 24.55 -17.09 24.21
C LYS A 823 25.08 -17.56 22.85
N PRO A 824 25.40 -18.87 22.72
CA PRO A 824 25.82 -19.43 21.43
C PRO A 824 24.72 -19.28 20.37
N THR A 825 25.09 -19.42 19.09
CA THR A 825 24.11 -19.44 17.99
C THR A 825 23.13 -20.61 18.15
N THR A 826 23.62 -21.76 18.59
CA THR A 826 22.87 -23.03 18.66
C THR A 826 22.92 -23.60 20.07
N ALA A 827 21.80 -24.15 20.53
CA ALA A 827 21.72 -24.98 21.73
C ALA A 827 21.03 -26.31 21.39
N TYR A 828 21.49 -27.40 22.00
CA TYR A 828 21.05 -28.75 21.71
C TYR A 828 20.28 -29.34 22.89
N PHE A 829 19.22 -30.08 22.60
CA PHE A 829 18.32 -30.69 23.58
C PHE A 829 18.08 -32.15 23.22
N ARG A 830 18.04 -33.03 24.23
CA ARG A 830 17.76 -34.46 24.08
C ARG A 830 16.87 -34.97 25.21
N THR A 831 15.95 -35.87 24.87
CA THR A 831 15.19 -36.66 25.84
C THR A 831 14.87 -38.02 25.26
N THR A 832 14.51 -38.97 26.13
CA THR A 832 14.13 -40.33 25.73
C THR A 832 12.80 -40.73 26.34
N PHE A 833 12.07 -41.59 25.64
CA PHE A 833 10.77 -42.09 26.10
C PHE A 833 10.54 -43.54 25.69
N GLN A 834 9.61 -44.20 26.36
CA GLN A 834 9.29 -45.62 26.11
C GLN A 834 8.03 -45.75 25.24
N VAL A 835 8.09 -46.64 24.24
CA VAL A 835 6.95 -47.08 23.44
C VAL A 835 6.81 -48.59 23.59
N THR A 836 5.72 -49.04 24.23
CA THR A 836 5.54 -50.47 24.55
C THR A 836 5.11 -51.28 23.32
N ASP A 837 4.22 -50.73 22.50
CA ASP A 837 3.77 -51.31 21.24
C ASP A 837 3.73 -50.21 20.17
N PRO A 838 4.74 -50.11 19.28
CA PRO A 838 4.73 -49.12 18.21
C PRO A 838 3.68 -49.43 17.13
N THR A 839 3.12 -50.65 17.08
CA THR A 839 2.10 -51.00 16.06
C THR A 839 0.73 -50.42 16.37
N ALA A 840 0.48 -50.11 17.64
CA ALA A 840 -0.70 -49.37 18.10
C ALA A 840 -0.65 -47.87 17.74
N VAL A 841 0.55 -47.32 17.50
CA VAL A 841 0.76 -45.92 17.14
C VAL A 841 0.78 -45.77 15.62
N LYS A 842 -0.10 -44.93 15.08
CA LYS A 842 -0.23 -44.67 13.63
C LYS A 842 0.38 -43.35 13.22
N ALA A 843 0.24 -42.33 14.04
CA ALA A 843 0.90 -41.04 13.89
C ALA A 843 1.56 -40.59 15.20
N VAL A 844 2.47 -39.63 15.10
CA VAL A 844 3.08 -38.95 16.24
C VAL A 844 2.97 -37.46 15.98
N ASP A 845 2.26 -36.76 16.86
CA ASP A 845 2.21 -35.29 16.82
C ASP A 845 3.40 -34.78 17.62
N LEU A 846 4.36 -34.18 16.94
CA LEU A 846 5.53 -33.56 17.55
C LEU A 846 5.33 -32.05 17.65
N ASP A 847 5.19 -31.55 18.86
CA ASP A 847 4.96 -30.14 19.14
C ASP A 847 6.22 -29.49 19.75
N GLY A 848 6.62 -28.35 19.20
CA GLY A 848 7.72 -27.53 19.72
C GLY A 848 7.28 -26.09 20.00
N LEU A 849 7.55 -25.60 21.20
CA LEU A 849 7.51 -24.18 21.52
C LEU A 849 8.94 -23.63 21.40
N VAL A 850 9.25 -23.09 20.22
CA VAL A 850 10.60 -22.62 19.85
C VAL A 850 10.59 -21.16 19.46
N THR A 851 11.61 -20.43 19.92
CA THR A 851 11.90 -19.08 19.43
C THR A 851 12.85 -19.14 18.25
N GLN A 852 12.75 -18.19 17.32
CA GLN A 852 13.66 -18.06 16.18
C GLN A 852 13.58 -19.27 15.23
N GLY A 853 14.51 -20.22 15.23
CA GLY A 853 14.47 -21.40 14.35
C GLY A 853 14.91 -22.67 15.06
N ALA A 854 14.47 -23.84 14.57
CA ALA A 854 14.81 -25.14 15.15
C ALA A 854 14.75 -26.28 14.13
N VAL A 855 15.50 -27.36 14.38
CA VAL A 855 15.40 -28.65 13.70
C VAL A 855 15.18 -29.76 14.72
N PHE A 856 14.22 -30.63 14.46
CA PHE A 856 13.82 -31.73 15.34
C PHE A 856 14.21 -33.07 14.72
N TYR A 857 14.61 -34.04 15.54
CA TYR A 857 15.00 -35.38 15.13
C TYR A 857 14.35 -36.44 16.02
N LEU A 858 13.65 -37.39 15.40
CA LEU A 858 13.10 -38.57 16.06
C LEU A 858 13.90 -39.80 15.64
N ASN A 859 14.53 -40.47 16.61
CA ASN A 859 15.41 -41.63 16.39
C ASN A 859 16.54 -41.38 15.35
N GLY A 860 17.02 -40.14 15.25
CA GLY A 860 18.04 -39.73 14.27
C GLY A 860 17.52 -39.32 12.89
N VAL A 861 16.23 -39.55 12.59
CA VAL A 861 15.57 -39.04 11.37
C VAL A 861 15.12 -37.61 11.62
N GLU A 862 15.35 -36.69 10.68
CA GLU A 862 14.81 -35.33 10.78
C GLU A 862 13.27 -35.38 10.76
N ALA A 863 12.65 -34.97 11.86
CA ALA A 863 11.20 -34.96 12.04
C ALA A 863 10.55 -33.66 11.54
N GLY A 864 11.35 -32.61 11.32
CA GLY A 864 10.89 -31.34 10.78
C GLY A 864 11.78 -30.18 11.22
N ARG A 865 11.68 -29.05 10.51
CA ARG A 865 12.35 -27.80 10.85
C ARG A 865 11.41 -26.61 10.78
N PHE A 866 11.61 -25.64 11.67
CA PHE A 866 10.88 -24.37 11.70
C PHE A 866 11.86 -23.22 11.51
N ASN A 867 11.58 -22.33 10.55
CA ASN A 867 12.36 -21.11 10.26
C ASN A 867 13.89 -21.37 10.16
N MET A 868 14.26 -22.48 9.52
CA MET A 868 15.64 -22.85 9.21
C MET A 868 15.80 -22.99 7.69
N PRO A 869 16.97 -22.65 7.11
CA PRO A 869 17.19 -22.77 5.68
C PRO A 869 17.10 -24.23 5.22
N SER A 870 16.87 -24.45 3.92
CA SER A 870 16.98 -25.76 3.28
C SER A 870 18.44 -26.24 3.19
N GLY A 871 18.65 -27.54 3.03
CA GLY A 871 19.99 -28.13 2.96
C GLY A 871 20.63 -28.35 4.33
N LYS A 872 21.97 -28.41 4.35
CA LYS A 872 22.76 -28.73 5.55
C LYS A 872 22.63 -27.65 6.63
N VAL A 873 22.35 -28.09 7.86
CA VAL A 873 22.38 -27.25 9.07
C VAL A 873 23.63 -27.58 9.89
N SER A 874 24.28 -26.55 10.42
CA SER A 874 25.46 -26.60 11.28
C SER A 874 25.24 -25.81 12.57
N SER A 875 26.12 -26.03 13.55
CA SER A 875 26.21 -25.23 14.79
C SER A 875 26.29 -23.70 14.59
N SER A 876 26.73 -23.24 13.42
CA SER A 876 26.85 -21.83 13.03
C SER A 876 25.71 -21.32 12.14
N THR A 877 24.82 -22.20 11.68
CA THR A 877 23.66 -21.83 10.85
C THR A 877 22.68 -21.01 11.69
N THR A 878 22.19 -19.90 11.15
CA THR A 878 21.19 -19.05 11.79
C THR A 878 19.78 -19.38 11.30
N ALA A 879 18.76 -19.06 12.10
CA ALA A 879 17.37 -19.08 11.65
C ALA A 879 17.18 -18.16 10.43
N SER A 880 16.30 -18.55 9.49
CA SER A 880 16.13 -17.87 8.19
C SER A 880 15.60 -16.44 8.30
N SER A 881 14.88 -16.13 9.37
CA SER A 881 14.32 -14.80 9.65
C SER A 881 14.22 -14.54 11.14
N TYR A 882 14.05 -13.26 11.51
CA TYR A 882 13.74 -12.89 12.89
C TYR A 882 12.26 -13.19 13.19
N VAL A 883 12.01 -14.09 14.14
CA VAL A 883 10.65 -14.33 14.67
C VAL A 883 10.44 -13.43 15.88
N CYS A 884 9.24 -12.86 16.03
CA CYS A 884 8.93 -12.00 17.17
C CYS A 884 7.61 -12.35 17.84
N CYS A 885 7.33 -11.56 18.88
CA CYS A 885 5.97 -11.20 19.27
C CYS A 885 5.09 -12.45 19.51
N GLY A 886 3.85 -12.48 19.03
CA GLY A 886 2.95 -13.63 19.30
C GLY A 886 3.37 -14.94 18.64
N GLU A 887 4.29 -14.90 17.66
CA GLU A 887 4.75 -16.08 16.93
C GLU A 887 5.78 -16.90 17.72
N ASP A 888 6.60 -16.24 18.56
CA ASP A 888 7.49 -16.91 19.54
C ASP A 888 6.69 -17.71 20.60
N ALA A 889 5.40 -17.41 20.79
CA ALA A 889 4.52 -18.06 21.77
C ALA A 889 3.60 -19.14 21.16
N ARG A 890 3.71 -19.42 19.86
CA ARG A 890 2.91 -20.44 19.16
C ARG A 890 3.66 -21.77 19.09
N ILE A 891 2.95 -22.83 19.43
CA ILE A 891 3.37 -24.21 19.17
C ILE A 891 3.58 -24.42 17.66
N LYS A 892 4.66 -25.10 17.29
CA LYS A 892 4.95 -25.60 15.94
C LYS A 892 4.71 -27.10 15.97
N SER A 893 3.76 -27.59 15.17
CA SER A 893 3.38 -29.00 15.12
C SER A 893 3.92 -29.65 13.86
N PHE A 894 4.44 -30.87 14.00
CA PHE A 894 4.91 -31.72 12.91
C PHE A 894 4.26 -33.09 13.01
N ASP A 895 3.51 -33.47 11.98
CA ASP A 895 2.83 -34.75 11.93
C ASP A 895 3.78 -35.81 11.35
N LEU A 896 4.08 -36.85 12.14
CA LEU A 896 5.03 -37.89 11.77
C LEU A 896 4.32 -39.25 11.67
N PRO A 897 4.77 -40.17 10.80
CA PRO A 897 4.22 -41.51 10.77
C PRO A 897 4.74 -42.32 11.96
N GLY A 898 3.85 -43.04 12.66
CA GLY A 898 4.18 -43.92 13.79
C GLY A 898 5.23 -44.98 13.47
N ALA A 899 5.41 -45.30 12.17
CA ALA A 899 6.45 -46.16 11.64
C ALA A 899 7.90 -45.69 11.92
N LEU A 900 8.13 -44.45 12.40
CA LEU A 900 9.44 -44.00 12.90
C LEU A 900 9.80 -44.56 14.28
N LEU A 901 8.80 -45.03 15.05
CA LEU A 901 9.00 -45.51 16.41
C LEU A 901 9.52 -46.95 16.45
N THR A 902 10.37 -47.22 17.43
CA THR A 902 10.85 -48.56 17.78
C THR A 902 10.19 -49.05 19.07
N SER A 903 10.13 -50.37 19.27
CA SER A 903 9.73 -50.94 20.55
C SER A 903 10.79 -50.64 21.61
N GLY A 904 10.38 -50.14 22.78
CA GLY A 904 11.26 -49.71 23.86
C GLY A 904 11.66 -48.23 23.78
N THR A 905 12.94 -47.94 24.02
CA THR A 905 13.47 -46.56 24.08
C THR A 905 13.47 -45.90 22.70
N ASN A 906 12.86 -44.72 22.62
CA ASN A 906 12.90 -43.80 21.49
C ASN A 906 13.57 -42.49 21.96
N THR A 907 14.20 -41.78 21.03
CA THR A 907 14.97 -40.55 21.31
C THR A 907 14.42 -39.39 20.51
N LEU A 908 14.10 -38.29 21.20
CA LEU A 908 13.79 -37.01 20.59
C LEU A 908 14.95 -36.05 20.87
N ALA A 909 15.50 -35.47 19.81
CA ALA A 909 16.62 -34.55 19.86
C ALA A 909 16.29 -33.28 19.05
N VAL A 910 16.69 -32.11 19.53
CA VAL A 910 16.35 -30.82 18.90
C VAL A 910 17.57 -29.90 18.95
N GLU A 911 17.85 -29.21 17.84
CA GLU A 911 18.77 -28.07 17.80
C GLU A 911 17.96 -26.80 17.57
N VAL A 912 18.18 -25.79 18.40
CA VAL A 912 17.50 -24.48 18.30
C VAL A 912 18.55 -23.43 17.99
N HIS A 913 18.26 -22.58 17.01
CA HIS A 913 19.18 -21.62 16.41
C HIS A 913 18.66 -20.19 16.56
N GLY A 914 19.52 -19.29 17.00
CA GLY A 914 19.28 -17.86 16.93
C GLY A 914 19.28 -17.36 15.47
N TRP A 915 18.47 -16.33 15.19
CA TRP A 915 18.48 -15.61 13.90
C TRP A 915 19.80 -14.86 13.63
N LYS A 916 20.66 -14.72 14.65
CA LYS A 916 22.02 -14.22 14.57
C LYS A 916 22.84 -14.74 15.75
N ALA A 917 24.16 -14.66 15.63
CA ALA A 917 25.08 -14.86 16.75
C ALA A 917 24.70 -13.96 17.94
N GLN A 918 24.74 -14.51 19.16
CA GLN A 918 24.31 -13.83 20.39
C GLN A 918 22.89 -13.25 20.31
N SER A 919 21.95 -14.00 19.72
CA SER A 919 20.52 -13.67 19.72
C SER A 919 20.05 -13.28 21.12
N GLY A 920 19.26 -12.21 21.22
CA GLY A 920 18.75 -11.71 22.49
C GLY A 920 17.83 -12.72 23.22
N ARG A 921 17.28 -13.69 22.47
CA ARG A 921 16.41 -14.76 22.95
C ARG A 921 16.74 -16.08 22.24
N LEU A 922 16.66 -17.17 23.00
CA LEU A 922 16.55 -18.55 22.53
C LEU A 922 15.73 -19.30 23.57
N SER A 923 14.70 -20.05 23.19
CA SER A 923 13.93 -20.87 24.11
C SER A 923 13.37 -22.11 23.43
N PHE A 924 13.29 -23.20 24.20
CA PHE A 924 12.77 -24.50 23.78
C PHE A 924 11.87 -25.11 24.88
N ASP A 925 10.70 -25.60 24.46
CA ASP A 925 9.90 -26.61 25.15
C ASP A 925 9.29 -27.55 24.10
N GLY A 926 8.97 -28.79 24.46
CA GLY A 926 8.54 -29.81 23.50
C GLY A 926 7.57 -30.83 24.08
N ARG A 927 6.66 -31.32 23.23
CA ARG A 927 5.66 -32.36 23.54
C ARG A 927 5.64 -33.40 22.42
N VAL A 928 5.42 -34.65 22.79
CA VAL A 928 5.19 -35.79 21.89
C VAL A 928 3.86 -36.43 22.27
N THR A 929 2.93 -36.49 21.32
CA THR A 929 1.67 -37.21 21.46
C THR A 929 1.70 -38.44 20.55
N LEU A 930 1.45 -39.63 21.09
CA LEU A 930 1.32 -40.87 20.33
C LEU A 930 -0.14 -41.04 19.95
N VAL A 931 -0.41 -41.15 18.65
CA VAL A 931 -1.76 -41.11 18.09
C VAL A 931 -2.11 -42.47 17.50
N GLY A 932 -3.23 -43.05 17.96
CA GLY A 932 -3.71 -44.36 17.56
C GLY A 932 -4.55 -44.32 16.28
N GLY A 933 -4.90 -45.51 15.78
CA GLY A 933 -5.56 -45.63 14.48
C GLY A 933 -7.06 -45.33 14.49
N VAL A 934 -7.55 -44.83 13.36
CA VAL A 934 -8.96 -44.86 12.96
C VAL A 934 -9.22 -46.04 12.04
N SER A 935 -10.48 -46.28 11.67
CA SER A 935 -10.85 -47.33 10.71
C SER A 935 -10.59 -46.91 9.26
N ASP A 936 -9.32 -46.86 8.83
CA ASP A 936 -8.92 -46.73 7.42
C ASP A 936 -7.88 -47.79 7.00
N THR A 937 -7.95 -48.27 5.76
CA THR A 937 -7.14 -49.37 5.23
C THR A 937 -6.61 -49.12 3.82
N THR A 938 -6.85 -47.93 3.26
CA THR A 938 -6.46 -47.58 1.89
C THR A 938 -5.19 -46.73 1.96
N PRO A 939 -4.13 -47.04 1.19
CA PRO A 939 -2.90 -46.25 1.21
C PRO A 939 -2.95 -45.07 0.22
N PRO A 940 -2.16 -44.01 0.46
CA PRO A 940 -2.02 -42.90 -0.49
C PRO A 940 -1.50 -43.34 -1.87
N THR A 941 -1.72 -42.52 -2.89
CA THR A 941 -1.10 -42.71 -4.22
C THR A 941 0.43 -42.60 -4.16
N ALA A 942 1.15 -43.32 -5.02
CA ALA A 942 2.61 -43.21 -5.10
C ALA A 942 3.08 -41.84 -5.66
N PRO A 943 4.04 -41.15 -5.03
CA PRO A 943 4.69 -39.98 -5.63
C PRO A 943 5.68 -40.40 -6.72
N SER A 944 5.84 -39.58 -7.77
CA SER A 944 6.90 -39.72 -8.78
C SER A 944 8.04 -38.76 -8.45
N VAL A 945 9.23 -39.28 -8.12
CA VAL A 945 10.38 -38.50 -7.64
C VAL A 945 11.46 -38.28 -8.72
N THR A 946 12.13 -37.13 -8.65
CA THR A 946 13.37 -36.81 -9.37
C THR A 946 14.45 -36.39 -8.35
N ALA A 947 15.72 -36.62 -8.67
CA ALA A 947 16.87 -36.19 -7.86
C ALA A 947 17.88 -35.47 -8.75
N THR A 948 18.20 -34.22 -8.40
CA THR A 948 19.14 -33.35 -9.12
C THR A 948 20.38 -33.10 -8.27
N ARG A 949 21.56 -33.25 -8.85
CA ARG A 949 22.81 -33.02 -8.13
C ARG A 949 23.24 -31.56 -8.25
N ASN A 950 23.28 -30.87 -7.13
CA ASN A 950 23.64 -29.44 -7.01
C ASN A 950 24.68 -29.30 -5.88
N ASP A 951 25.90 -29.79 -6.12
CA ASP A 951 26.99 -29.90 -5.13
C ASP A 951 27.12 -28.60 -4.28
N PRO A 952 27.03 -28.67 -2.94
CA PRO A 952 27.17 -29.87 -2.10
C PRO A 952 25.85 -30.60 -1.75
N ASN A 953 24.72 -30.33 -2.41
CA ASN A 953 23.42 -30.94 -2.09
C ASN A 953 22.90 -31.88 -3.20
N ILE A 954 21.95 -32.77 -2.84
CA ILE A 954 21.01 -33.37 -3.79
C ILE A 954 19.61 -32.77 -3.58
N ASP A 955 19.05 -32.16 -4.61
CA ASP A 955 17.71 -31.59 -4.60
C ASP A 955 16.70 -32.58 -5.18
N LEU A 956 15.74 -32.99 -4.35
CA LEU A 956 14.62 -33.86 -4.71
C LEU A 956 13.38 -33.03 -5.05
N SER A 957 12.61 -33.46 -6.05
CA SER A 957 11.23 -32.99 -6.25
C SER A 957 10.30 -34.13 -6.67
N TRP A 958 9.03 -34.06 -6.26
CA TRP A 958 8.04 -35.10 -6.57
C TRP A 958 6.61 -34.56 -6.78
N THR A 959 5.78 -35.38 -7.43
CA THR A 959 4.34 -35.10 -7.60
C THR A 959 3.58 -35.26 -6.28
N PRO A 960 2.64 -34.36 -5.94
CA PRO A 960 1.74 -34.54 -4.80
C PRO A 960 1.01 -35.88 -4.83
N SER A 961 0.90 -36.51 -3.66
CA SER A 961 0.09 -37.71 -3.44
C SER A 961 -1.30 -37.33 -2.92
N THR A 962 -2.27 -38.20 -3.13
CA THR A 962 -3.64 -38.05 -2.65
C THR A 962 -4.06 -39.29 -1.87
N ASP A 963 -5.07 -39.12 -1.01
CA ASP A 963 -5.60 -40.13 -0.11
C ASP A 963 -7.13 -39.99 -0.01
N ASN A 964 -7.84 -41.05 0.36
CA ASN A 964 -9.30 -41.06 0.50
C ASN A 964 -9.82 -40.38 1.78
N ARG A 965 -8.95 -40.05 2.74
CA ARG A 965 -9.28 -39.21 3.90
C ARG A 965 -8.30 -38.07 4.06
N ALA A 966 -7.03 -38.38 4.32
CA ALA A 966 -6.01 -37.40 4.66
C ALA A 966 -4.60 -37.98 4.51
N LEU A 967 -3.83 -37.40 3.59
CA LEU A 967 -2.38 -37.54 3.60
C LEU A 967 -1.80 -36.85 4.84
N ASN A 968 -0.85 -37.49 5.52
CA ASN A 968 -0.19 -36.99 6.73
C ASN A 968 1.21 -36.43 6.41
N SER A 969 2.06 -37.24 5.77
CA SER A 969 3.47 -36.89 5.59
C SER A 969 4.17 -37.66 4.46
N TYR A 970 5.36 -37.19 4.08
CA TYR A 970 6.32 -37.89 3.24
C TYR A 970 7.57 -38.23 4.03
N VAL A 971 8.08 -39.45 3.90
CA VAL A 971 9.37 -39.90 4.44
C VAL A 971 10.37 -40.03 3.31
N ILE A 972 11.49 -39.32 3.43
CA ILE A 972 12.63 -39.36 2.53
C ILE A 972 13.63 -40.38 3.03
N SER A 973 14.04 -41.31 2.16
CA SER A 973 15.12 -42.27 2.46
C SER A 973 16.25 -42.15 1.44
N ARG A 974 17.48 -42.15 1.93
CA ARG A 974 18.74 -42.19 1.18
C ARG A 974 19.42 -43.54 1.41
N ASP A 975 19.72 -44.26 0.33
CA ASP A 975 20.37 -45.58 0.33
C ASP A 975 19.71 -46.57 1.31
N GLY A 976 18.36 -46.54 1.35
CA GLY A 976 17.52 -47.35 2.23
C GLY A 976 17.38 -46.83 3.67
N THR A 977 18.13 -45.81 4.07
CA THR A 977 18.07 -45.19 5.40
C THR A 977 17.13 -43.98 5.38
N ARG A 978 16.17 -43.90 6.29
CA ARG A 978 15.31 -42.71 6.43
C ARG A 978 16.13 -41.53 6.94
N ILE A 979 16.02 -40.38 6.28
CA ILE A 979 16.78 -39.17 6.62
C ILE A 979 15.89 -37.99 7.06
N ALA A 980 14.69 -37.85 6.48
CA ALA A 980 13.79 -36.75 6.80
C ALA A 980 12.30 -37.11 6.66
N VAL A 981 11.46 -36.38 7.38
CA VAL A 981 9.99 -36.37 7.26
C VAL A 981 9.51 -34.95 6.98
N LEU A 982 8.52 -34.85 6.11
CA LEU A 982 7.96 -33.59 5.63
C LEU A 982 6.43 -33.69 5.62
N GLY A 983 5.73 -32.59 5.89
CA GLY A 983 4.26 -32.58 5.94
C GLY A 983 3.59 -32.86 4.59
N ALA A 984 2.31 -33.22 4.61
CA ALA A 984 1.49 -33.62 3.46
C ALA A 984 1.54 -32.68 2.22
N THR A 985 1.83 -31.39 2.40
CA THR A 985 1.91 -30.40 1.31
C THR A 985 3.28 -30.30 0.65
N SER A 986 4.31 -30.98 1.17
CA SER A 986 5.68 -30.87 0.66
C SER A 986 5.90 -31.66 -0.63
N THR A 987 6.56 -31.04 -1.60
CA THR A 987 6.88 -31.62 -2.93
C THR A 987 8.37 -31.54 -3.30
N ALA A 988 9.22 -31.12 -2.37
CA ALA A 988 10.66 -30.97 -2.57
C ALA A 988 11.45 -31.13 -1.26
N TYR A 989 12.72 -31.54 -1.38
CA TYR A 989 13.68 -31.65 -0.26
C TYR A 989 15.10 -31.38 -0.78
N SER A 990 15.98 -30.83 0.06
CA SER A 990 17.39 -30.61 -0.30
C SER A 990 18.28 -31.31 0.73
N ASP A 991 18.97 -32.36 0.29
CA ASP A 991 19.86 -33.17 1.12
C ASP A 991 21.29 -32.64 1.03
N GLY A 992 21.72 -31.92 2.06
CA GLY A 992 23.09 -31.42 2.20
C GLY A 992 24.01 -32.31 3.06
N GLU A 993 23.57 -33.50 3.46
CA GLU A 993 24.36 -34.45 4.25
C GLU A 993 24.72 -35.74 3.47
N ALA A 994 24.53 -35.74 2.14
CA ALA A 994 24.88 -36.86 1.28
C ALA A 994 26.40 -36.98 1.07
N ASP A 995 26.92 -38.22 1.03
CA ASP A 995 28.27 -38.47 0.55
C ASP A 995 28.27 -38.48 -0.98
N LEU A 996 28.75 -37.38 -1.56
CA LEU A 996 28.76 -37.14 -2.99
C LEU A 996 29.95 -37.78 -3.73
N SER A 997 30.79 -38.58 -3.04
CA SER A 997 31.91 -39.31 -3.65
C SER A 997 31.47 -40.52 -4.50
N GLY A 998 30.27 -41.03 -4.29
CA GLY A 998 29.67 -42.14 -5.02
C GLY A 998 28.26 -41.84 -5.57
N PRO A 999 27.60 -42.84 -6.17
CA PRO A 999 26.17 -42.75 -6.49
C PRO A 999 25.31 -42.77 -5.22
N VAL A 1000 24.22 -42.01 -5.21
CA VAL A 1000 23.31 -41.85 -4.05
C VAL A 1000 21.88 -42.09 -4.50
N THR A 1001 21.15 -42.98 -3.83
CA THR A 1001 19.80 -43.42 -4.23
C THR A 1001 18.72 -42.95 -3.27
N TYR A 1002 17.62 -42.40 -3.77
CA TYR A 1002 16.53 -41.86 -2.98
C TYR A 1002 15.18 -42.54 -3.25
N THR A 1003 14.36 -42.65 -2.21
CA THR A 1003 12.93 -42.99 -2.29
C THR A 1003 12.11 -42.06 -1.40
N VAL A 1004 11.02 -41.54 -1.92
CA VAL A 1004 9.98 -40.81 -1.18
C VAL A 1004 8.80 -41.75 -0.89
N THR A 1005 8.35 -41.83 0.37
CA THR A 1005 7.20 -42.64 0.79
C THR A 1005 6.11 -41.74 1.36
N ALA A 1006 4.92 -41.76 0.78
CA ALA A 1006 3.74 -41.06 1.28
C ALA A 1006 3.05 -41.90 2.38
N TYR A 1007 2.60 -41.26 3.46
CA TYR A 1007 1.88 -41.86 4.59
C TYR A 1007 0.55 -41.13 4.85
N ASP A 1008 -0.53 -41.87 5.10
CA ASP A 1008 -1.79 -41.33 5.64
C ASP A 1008 -1.73 -41.17 7.18
N ALA A 1009 -2.79 -40.62 7.77
CA ALA A 1009 -2.89 -40.49 9.23
C ALA A 1009 -3.08 -41.83 9.97
N ASN A 1010 -3.32 -42.95 9.26
CA ASN A 1010 -3.49 -44.28 9.84
C ASN A 1010 -2.25 -45.19 9.68
N GLY A 1011 -1.16 -44.67 9.11
CA GLY A 1011 0.08 -45.39 8.85
C GLY A 1011 0.07 -46.28 7.60
N ASN A 1012 -0.96 -46.21 6.76
CA ASN A 1012 -0.95 -46.79 5.42
C ASN A 1012 0.03 -45.98 4.54
N ALA A 1013 0.80 -46.66 3.68
CA ALA A 1013 1.92 -46.03 3.00
C ALA A 1013 2.20 -46.57 1.60
N THR A 1014 2.67 -45.70 0.71
CA THR A 1014 3.08 -46.04 -0.65
C THR A 1014 4.38 -45.33 -1.03
N ALA A 1015 5.36 -46.10 -1.51
CA ALA A 1015 6.67 -45.60 -1.94
C ALA A 1015 6.71 -45.27 -3.44
N SER A 1016 7.51 -44.27 -3.79
CA SER A 1016 7.98 -43.99 -5.15
C SER A 1016 8.90 -45.09 -5.68
N ALA A 1017 9.10 -45.11 -7.00
CA ALA A 1017 10.26 -45.80 -7.57
C ALA A 1017 11.57 -45.13 -7.11
N PRO A 1018 12.66 -45.88 -6.89
CA PRO A 1018 13.95 -45.30 -6.51
C PRO A 1018 14.57 -44.48 -7.65
N VAL A 1019 15.24 -43.38 -7.30
CA VAL A 1019 16.01 -42.55 -8.22
C VAL A 1019 17.47 -42.44 -7.75
N THR A 1020 18.44 -42.59 -8.65
CA THR A 1020 19.87 -42.56 -8.32
C THR A 1020 20.56 -41.38 -8.98
N SER A 1021 21.30 -40.61 -8.18
CA SER A 1021 22.22 -39.56 -8.61
C SER A 1021 23.66 -40.13 -8.68
N TYR A 1022 24.51 -39.59 -9.56
CA TYR A 1022 25.87 -40.09 -9.82
C TYR A 1022 26.95 -39.01 -9.61
N PRO A 1023 28.24 -39.38 -9.44
CA PRO A 1023 29.35 -38.43 -9.42
C PRO A 1023 29.50 -37.63 -10.72
N SER A 1024 29.64 -36.31 -10.57
CA SER A 1024 30.02 -35.41 -11.65
C SER A 1024 31.50 -35.65 -12.04
N THR A 1025 31.76 -35.88 -13.33
CA THR A 1025 33.13 -35.98 -13.86
C THR A 1025 33.31 -34.97 -14.97
N SER A 1026 34.43 -34.25 -14.96
CA SER A 1026 34.74 -33.25 -16.00
C SER A 1026 35.92 -33.67 -16.87
N ARG A 1027 35.89 -33.23 -18.14
CA ARG A 1027 36.96 -33.43 -19.13
C ARG A 1027 37.16 -32.15 -19.92
N VAL A 1028 38.36 -31.60 -19.89
CA VAL A 1028 38.78 -30.58 -20.87
C VAL A 1028 38.84 -31.25 -22.24
N VAL A 1029 38.05 -30.75 -23.19
CA VAL A 1029 37.93 -31.30 -24.55
C VAL A 1029 38.58 -30.41 -25.61
N VAL A 1030 38.71 -29.10 -25.32
CA VAL A 1030 39.61 -28.16 -25.99
C VAL A 1030 40.29 -27.37 -24.90
N ASP A 1031 41.62 -27.30 -24.89
CA ASP A 1031 42.40 -26.55 -23.89
C ASP A 1031 42.92 -25.21 -24.44
N TRP A 1032 43.29 -24.27 -23.58
CA TRP A 1032 43.94 -23.03 -23.98
C TRP A 1032 45.21 -23.32 -24.80
N GLY A 1033 45.44 -22.57 -25.88
CA GLY A 1033 46.56 -22.85 -26.79
C GLY A 1033 46.38 -24.07 -27.71
N SER A 1034 45.23 -24.75 -27.71
CA SER A 1034 44.92 -25.82 -28.68
C SER A 1034 45.12 -25.36 -30.12
N THR A 1035 45.38 -26.28 -31.05
CA THR A 1035 45.55 -25.89 -32.47
C THR A 1035 44.21 -25.58 -33.11
N TRP A 1036 44.13 -24.42 -33.78
CA TRP A 1036 42.99 -23.98 -34.58
C TRP A 1036 43.42 -23.79 -36.04
N THR A 1037 42.56 -24.16 -36.97
CA THR A 1037 42.59 -23.64 -38.35
C THR A 1037 41.95 -22.25 -38.36
N TYR A 1038 42.44 -21.34 -39.19
CA TYR A 1038 41.97 -19.95 -39.25
C TYR A 1038 41.98 -19.34 -40.66
N ASN A 1039 41.00 -18.46 -40.90
CA ASN A 1039 40.84 -17.71 -42.14
C ASN A 1039 40.59 -16.24 -41.84
N SER A 1040 41.54 -15.39 -42.25
CA SER A 1040 41.51 -13.93 -42.08
C SER A 1040 41.25 -13.18 -43.39
N ALA A 1041 40.54 -13.78 -44.35
CA ALA A 1041 40.20 -13.13 -45.62
C ALA A 1041 39.12 -12.02 -45.51
N GLY A 1042 38.37 -11.96 -44.39
CA GLY A 1042 37.35 -10.94 -44.16
C GLY A 1042 36.05 -11.10 -44.97
N VAL A 1043 35.84 -12.28 -45.55
CA VAL A 1043 34.64 -12.68 -46.30
C VAL A 1043 34.16 -14.03 -45.79
N LEU A 1044 32.89 -14.39 -46.04
CA LEU A 1044 32.37 -15.71 -45.64
C LEU A 1044 33.23 -16.83 -46.26
N PRO A 1045 33.66 -17.83 -45.48
CA PRO A 1045 34.49 -18.91 -46.01
C PRO A 1045 33.73 -19.87 -46.94
N GLY A 1046 33.74 -19.57 -48.24
CA GLY A 1046 33.31 -20.49 -49.30
C GLY A 1046 31.80 -20.82 -49.35
N PRO A 1047 31.38 -21.66 -50.32
CA PRO A 1047 30.00 -22.14 -50.42
C PRO A 1047 29.77 -23.36 -49.51
N GLY A 1048 29.40 -23.11 -48.26
CA GLY A 1048 29.05 -24.15 -47.29
C GLY A 1048 28.84 -23.56 -45.89
N ASP A 1049 28.27 -24.34 -44.96
CA ASP A 1049 28.21 -23.92 -43.55
C ASP A 1049 29.54 -24.25 -42.86
N TRP A 1050 30.43 -23.26 -42.83
CA TRP A 1050 31.78 -23.36 -42.23
C TRP A 1050 31.78 -23.73 -40.73
N LYS A 1051 30.64 -23.56 -40.06
CA LYS A 1051 30.44 -23.88 -38.65
C LYS A 1051 30.14 -25.36 -38.41
N SER A 1052 29.70 -26.06 -39.45
CA SER A 1052 29.42 -27.50 -39.43
C SER A 1052 30.70 -28.34 -39.58
N GLY A 1053 30.64 -29.61 -39.16
CA GLY A 1053 31.78 -30.53 -39.27
C GLY A 1053 32.10 -30.99 -40.68
N ASN A 1054 31.16 -30.88 -41.63
CA ASN A 1054 31.35 -31.32 -43.02
C ASN A 1054 32.08 -30.28 -43.90
N PHE A 1055 32.51 -29.14 -43.33
CA PHE A 1055 33.22 -28.11 -44.06
C PHE A 1055 34.71 -28.43 -44.20
N ASP A 1056 35.20 -28.36 -45.44
CA ASP A 1056 36.62 -28.51 -45.79
C ASP A 1056 37.39 -27.20 -45.57
N ASP A 1057 38.16 -27.15 -44.49
CA ASP A 1057 39.08 -26.07 -44.15
C ASP A 1057 40.55 -26.42 -44.44
N SER A 1058 40.84 -27.44 -45.26
CA SER A 1058 42.23 -27.83 -45.56
C SER A 1058 43.05 -26.75 -46.28
N SER A 1059 42.38 -25.69 -46.74
CA SER A 1059 42.98 -24.49 -47.35
C SER A 1059 43.24 -23.34 -46.36
N TRP A 1060 42.81 -23.48 -45.10
CA TRP A 1060 43.01 -22.48 -44.05
C TRP A 1060 44.41 -22.64 -43.42
N SER A 1061 44.96 -21.55 -42.88
CA SER A 1061 46.18 -21.61 -42.08
C SER A 1061 45.91 -22.27 -40.73
N SER A 1062 46.93 -22.82 -40.07
CA SER A 1062 46.77 -23.43 -38.73
C SER A 1062 47.82 -22.93 -37.73
N GLY A 1063 47.45 -22.81 -36.46
CA GLY A 1063 48.38 -22.49 -35.38
C GLY A 1063 47.78 -22.70 -33.98
N PRO A 1064 48.58 -22.67 -32.91
CA PRO A 1064 48.09 -22.72 -31.53
C PRO A 1064 47.19 -21.53 -31.19
N GLY A 1065 46.35 -21.72 -30.17
CA GLY A 1065 45.51 -20.69 -29.56
C GLY A 1065 46.31 -19.48 -29.05
N GLY A 1066 45.61 -18.37 -28.83
CA GLY A 1066 46.21 -17.04 -28.81
C GLY A 1066 46.33 -16.49 -30.23
N LEU A 1067 45.20 -16.47 -30.94
CA LEU A 1067 45.08 -16.10 -32.35
C LEU A 1067 44.81 -14.59 -32.46
N GLY A 1068 45.70 -13.83 -33.07
CA GLY A 1068 45.55 -12.37 -33.06
C GLY A 1068 46.65 -11.57 -33.71
N TRP A 1069 46.71 -10.29 -33.39
CA TRP A 1069 47.82 -9.38 -33.73
C TRP A 1069 47.88 -8.24 -32.70
N GLY A 1070 49.06 -7.64 -32.54
CA GLY A 1070 49.24 -6.44 -31.71
C GLY A 1070 49.07 -6.64 -30.20
N ASP A 1071 48.80 -7.86 -29.73
CA ASP A 1071 48.78 -8.23 -28.32
C ASP A 1071 49.96 -9.16 -27.97
N PRO A 1072 50.67 -8.94 -26.84
CA PRO A 1072 51.84 -9.75 -26.46
C PRO A 1072 51.55 -11.22 -26.10
N PHE A 1073 50.28 -11.61 -25.92
CA PHE A 1073 49.87 -13.01 -25.72
C PHE A 1073 49.46 -13.70 -27.03
N ALA A 1074 49.41 -12.99 -28.16
CA ALA A 1074 49.13 -13.60 -29.46
C ALA A 1074 50.29 -14.51 -29.90
N VAL A 1075 50.10 -15.83 -29.81
CA VAL A 1075 51.06 -16.86 -30.23
C VAL A 1075 50.98 -17.07 -31.74
N THR A 1076 49.77 -17.07 -32.31
CA THR A 1076 49.54 -17.20 -33.76
C THR A 1076 49.12 -15.87 -34.35
N ASN A 1077 49.96 -15.29 -35.21
CA ASN A 1077 49.64 -14.04 -35.87
C ASN A 1077 48.61 -14.25 -37.00
N THR A 1078 47.40 -13.74 -36.82
CA THR A 1078 46.30 -13.82 -37.81
C THR A 1078 46.02 -12.50 -38.51
N GLY A 1079 46.77 -11.43 -38.19
CA GLY A 1079 46.53 -10.08 -38.69
C GLY A 1079 46.99 -9.85 -40.13
N SER A 1080 46.18 -9.11 -40.90
CA SER A 1080 46.56 -8.54 -42.19
C SER A 1080 47.28 -7.19 -42.04
N ALA A 1081 47.73 -6.59 -43.15
CA ALA A 1081 48.00 -5.15 -43.17
C ALA A 1081 46.73 -4.35 -42.80
N SER A 1082 46.91 -3.23 -42.08
CA SER A 1082 45.82 -2.31 -41.73
C SER A 1082 45.39 -1.49 -42.97
N PRO A 1083 44.08 -1.26 -43.22
CA PRO A 1083 42.94 -1.63 -42.39
C PRO A 1083 42.61 -3.13 -42.44
N HIS A 1084 42.37 -3.71 -41.26
CA HIS A 1084 42.07 -5.13 -41.10
C HIS A 1084 40.64 -5.49 -41.57
N PRO A 1085 40.42 -6.74 -42.01
CA PRO A 1085 39.13 -7.41 -41.98
C PRO A 1085 38.34 -7.15 -40.69
N LEU A 1086 37.01 -7.04 -40.79
CA LEU A 1086 36.17 -6.97 -39.59
C LEU A 1086 36.00 -8.32 -38.92
N ALA A 1087 35.97 -9.41 -39.69
CA ALA A 1087 35.80 -10.77 -39.20
C ALA A 1087 37.01 -11.66 -39.51
N THR A 1088 37.41 -12.47 -38.53
CA THR A 1088 38.37 -13.58 -38.69
C THR A 1088 37.71 -14.86 -38.17
N TYR A 1089 37.84 -15.95 -38.91
CA TYR A 1089 37.18 -17.23 -38.65
C TYR A 1089 38.17 -18.28 -38.12
N PHE A 1090 37.72 -19.13 -37.20
CA PHE A 1090 38.51 -20.18 -36.56
C PHE A 1090 37.72 -21.49 -36.49
N ARG A 1091 38.38 -22.64 -36.64
CA ARG A 1091 37.82 -23.97 -36.35
C ARG A 1091 38.82 -24.84 -35.59
N THR A 1092 38.31 -25.76 -34.78
CA THR A 1092 39.07 -26.88 -34.19
C THR A 1092 38.13 -28.06 -33.94
N SER A 1093 38.67 -29.25 -33.64
CA SER A 1093 37.87 -30.47 -33.46
C SER A 1093 38.37 -31.36 -32.32
N PHE A 1094 37.44 -32.08 -31.69
CA PHE A 1094 37.72 -33.03 -30.62
C PHE A 1094 36.83 -34.26 -30.70
N SER A 1095 37.28 -35.39 -30.13
CA SER A 1095 36.55 -36.67 -30.17
C SER A 1095 35.85 -37.03 -28.85
N VAL A 1096 34.59 -37.44 -28.98
CA VAL A 1096 33.69 -37.88 -27.88
C VAL A 1096 33.14 -39.27 -28.18
N ASN A 1097 33.53 -40.27 -27.39
CA ASN A 1097 33.11 -41.66 -27.61
C ASN A 1097 31.65 -41.91 -27.15
N ASN A 1098 31.21 -41.22 -26.11
CA ASN A 1098 29.85 -41.28 -25.58
C ASN A 1098 29.40 -39.84 -25.23
N PRO A 1099 28.55 -39.19 -26.03
CA PRO A 1099 28.09 -37.83 -25.73
C PRO A 1099 27.08 -37.82 -24.57
N ALA A 1100 26.27 -38.88 -24.43
CA ALA A 1100 25.23 -39.00 -23.39
C ALA A 1100 25.80 -39.15 -21.97
N GLN A 1101 27.12 -39.25 -21.80
CA GLN A 1101 27.74 -39.13 -20.48
C GLN A 1101 27.77 -37.68 -19.98
N TYR A 1102 27.78 -36.68 -20.89
CA TYR A 1102 27.93 -35.26 -20.54
C TYR A 1102 26.58 -34.56 -20.47
N SER A 1103 26.21 -33.99 -19.33
CA SER A 1103 25.01 -33.16 -19.16
C SER A 1103 25.20 -31.71 -19.62
N THR A 1104 26.40 -31.15 -19.47
CA THR A 1104 26.69 -29.73 -19.79
C THR A 1104 28.10 -29.52 -20.35
N LEU A 1105 28.27 -28.43 -21.11
CA LEU A 1105 29.58 -27.90 -21.53
C LEU A 1105 29.74 -26.48 -20.98
N GLN A 1106 30.92 -26.15 -20.48
CA GLN A 1106 31.35 -24.77 -20.26
C GLN A 1106 32.40 -24.40 -21.30
N ILE A 1107 32.11 -23.35 -22.06
CA ILE A 1107 32.99 -22.77 -23.08
C ILE A 1107 33.49 -21.44 -22.51
N GLN A 1108 34.77 -21.38 -22.18
CA GLN A 1108 35.43 -20.17 -21.74
C GLN A 1108 36.08 -19.47 -22.94
N VAL A 1109 35.80 -18.19 -23.14
CA VAL A 1109 36.27 -17.42 -24.31
C VAL A 1109 36.99 -16.16 -23.86
N VAL A 1110 38.18 -15.91 -24.41
CA VAL A 1110 38.88 -14.62 -24.28
C VAL A 1110 38.91 -13.95 -25.64
N ALA A 1111 38.29 -12.78 -25.76
CA ALA A 1111 38.24 -12.00 -26.99
C ALA A 1111 38.46 -10.51 -26.74
N HIS A 1112 39.32 -9.88 -27.55
CA HIS A 1112 39.64 -8.44 -27.41
C HIS A 1112 38.57 -7.49 -27.99
N ALA A 1113 37.67 -8.01 -28.80
CA ALA A 1113 36.60 -7.26 -29.45
C ALA A 1113 35.27 -8.00 -29.21
N GLY A 1114 34.54 -8.44 -30.24
CA GLY A 1114 33.39 -9.34 -30.10
C GLY A 1114 33.70 -10.73 -30.66
N ALA A 1115 33.08 -11.77 -30.13
CA ALA A 1115 33.21 -13.14 -30.65
C ALA A 1115 31.87 -13.89 -30.64
N VAL A 1116 31.68 -14.83 -31.56
CA VAL A 1116 30.59 -15.82 -31.55
C VAL A 1116 31.21 -17.21 -31.63
N VAL A 1117 30.69 -18.16 -30.86
CA VAL A 1117 31.18 -19.55 -30.80
C VAL A 1117 30.05 -20.52 -31.10
N TYR A 1118 30.37 -21.54 -31.89
CA TYR A 1118 29.46 -22.55 -32.41
C TYR A 1118 29.99 -23.96 -32.09
N ILE A 1119 29.08 -24.88 -31.79
CA ILE A 1119 29.35 -26.32 -31.64
C ILE A 1119 28.52 -27.05 -32.68
N ASN A 1120 29.18 -27.83 -33.56
CA ASN A 1120 28.53 -28.64 -34.60
C ASN A 1120 27.54 -27.86 -35.48
N GLY A 1121 27.82 -26.58 -35.77
CA GLY A 1121 26.96 -25.67 -36.56
C GLY A 1121 25.95 -24.85 -35.76
N VAL A 1122 25.65 -25.22 -34.51
CA VAL A 1122 24.70 -24.51 -33.64
C VAL A 1122 25.43 -23.43 -32.84
N GLU A 1123 24.85 -22.22 -32.73
CA GLU A 1123 25.43 -21.16 -31.89
C GLU A 1123 25.34 -21.56 -30.41
N ALA A 1124 26.49 -21.65 -29.75
CA ALA A 1124 26.58 -21.91 -28.33
C ALA A 1124 26.49 -20.60 -27.52
N GLY A 1125 27.01 -19.50 -28.06
CA GLY A 1125 26.82 -18.16 -27.52
C GLY A 1125 27.78 -17.13 -28.11
N ARG A 1126 27.65 -15.88 -27.64
CA ARG A 1126 28.42 -14.74 -28.12
C ARG A 1126 28.91 -13.82 -26.99
N VAL A 1127 30.06 -13.19 -27.19
CA VAL A 1127 30.72 -12.29 -26.25
C VAL A 1127 30.86 -10.90 -26.91
N ASN A 1128 30.44 -9.84 -26.24
CA ASN A 1128 30.57 -8.44 -26.70
C ASN A 1128 30.02 -8.18 -28.13
N MET A 1129 28.97 -8.89 -28.50
CA MET A 1129 28.25 -8.80 -29.78
C MET A 1129 26.78 -8.44 -29.53
N ARG A 1130 26.14 -7.75 -30.48
CA ARG A 1130 24.69 -7.47 -30.41
C ARG A 1130 23.87 -8.72 -30.71
N PRO A 1131 22.60 -8.82 -30.25
CA PRO A 1131 21.64 -9.81 -30.76
C PRO A 1131 21.36 -9.62 -32.27
N GLY A 1132 20.96 -10.70 -32.94
CA GLY A 1132 20.64 -10.72 -34.38
C GLY A 1132 21.69 -11.45 -35.23
N ASP A 1133 21.49 -11.43 -36.55
CA ASP A 1133 22.36 -12.11 -37.52
C ASP A 1133 23.77 -11.51 -37.56
N VAL A 1134 24.77 -12.39 -37.65
CA VAL A 1134 26.19 -12.03 -37.72
C VAL A 1134 26.77 -12.45 -39.06
N GLY A 1135 27.55 -11.57 -39.68
CA GLY A 1135 28.25 -11.81 -40.94
C GLY A 1135 29.50 -10.92 -41.07
N PRO A 1136 30.27 -11.02 -42.17
CA PRO A 1136 31.62 -10.43 -42.26
C PRO A 1136 31.69 -8.91 -42.11
N GLY A 1137 30.57 -8.20 -42.29
CA GLY A 1137 30.45 -6.75 -42.11
C GLY A 1137 30.00 -6.31 -40.71
N THR A 1138 29.69 -7.24 -39.80
CA THR A 1138 29.15 -6.94 -38.48
C THR A 1138 30.24 -6.43 -37.55
N TYR A 1139 30.00 -5.29 -36.91
CA TYR A 1139 30.87 -4.72 -35.89
C TYR A 1139 30.54 -5.28 -34.51
N SER A 1140 31.57 -5.46 -33.67
CA SER A 1140 31.34 -5.71 -32.24
C SER A 1140 30.79 -4.48 -31.53
N LEU A 1141 30.29 -4.68 -30.30
CA LEU A 1141 30.11 -3.60 -29.35
C LEU A 1141 31.48 -2.94 -29.01
N PRO A 1142 31.49 -1.74 -28.39
CA PRO A 1142 32.73 -1.08 -28.00
C PRO A 1142 33.67 -2.03 -27.24
N PRO A 1143 34.98 -2.03 -27.51
CA PRO A 1143 35.89 -3.00 -26.93
C PRO A 1143 36.00 -2.79 -25.42
N LEU A 1144 35.98 -3.90 -24.66
CA LEU A 1144 36.01 -3.88 -23.19
C LEU A 1144 37.22 -3.09 -22.64
N PRO A 1145 37.17 -2.60 -21.39
CA PRO A 1145 38.33 -2.11 -20.66
C PRO A 1145 39.50 -3.13 -20.67
N ALA A 1146 40.75 -2.64 -20.65
CA ALA A 1146 41.93 -3.47 -20.89
C ALA A 1146 42.21 -4.52 -19.79
N ASP A 1147 41.71 -4.27 -18.58
CA ASP A 1147 41.63 -5.18 -17.44
C ASP A 1147 40.55 -6.27 -17.63
N GLN A 1148 39.43 -5.96 -18.28
CA GLN A 1148 38.34 -6.90 -18.54
C GLN A 1148 38.58 -7.79 -19.78
N ARG A 1149 39.36 -7.33 -20.77
CA ARG A 1149 39.71 -8.11 -21.99
C ARG A 1149 40.40 -9.45 -21.74
N LYS A 1150 40.89 -9.69 -20.52
CA LYS A 1150 41.68 -10.88 -20.13
C LYS A 1150 40.93 -11.83 -19.20
N ILE A 1151 39.70 -11.49 -18.82
CA ILE A 1151 38.86 -12.36 -18.00
C ILE A 1151 38.05 -13.26 -18.96
N PRO A 1152 38.20 -14.60 -18.89
CA PRO A 1152 37.41 -15.48 -19.74
C PRO A 1152 35.91 -15.35 -19.45
N VAL A 1153 35.12 -15.15 -20.50
CA VAL A 1153 33.66 -15.18 -20.40
C VAL A 1153 33.20 -16.63 -20.55
N THR A 1154 32.46 -17.13 -19.55
CA THR A 1154 31.95 -18.51 -19.56
C THR A 1154 30.55 -18.56 -20.17
N ILE A 1155 30.40 -19.38 -21.20
CA ILE A 1155 29.14 -19.73 -21.85
C ILE A 1155 28.80 -21.17 -21.45
N THR A 1156 27.63 -21.41 -20.85
CA THR A 1156 27.19 -22.76 -20.44
C THR A 1156 26.09 -23.24 -21.39
N VAL A 1157 26.26 -24.44 -21.96
CA VAL A 1157 25.32 -25.06 -22.91
C VAL A 1157 25.05 -26.53 -22.54
N PRO A 1158 23.91 -27.11 -22.94
CA PRO A 1158 23.63 -28.52 -22.68
C PRO A 1158 24.57 -29.45 -23.46
N GLY A 1159 24.96 -30.56 -22.82
CA GLY A 1159 25.81 -31.59 -23.43
C GLY A 1159 25.18 -32.29 -24.63
N SER A 1160 23.87 -32.14 -24.85
CA SER A 1160 23.15 -32.55 -26.06
C SER A 1160 23.60 -31.84 -27.34
N MET A 1161 24.44 -30.80 -27.26
CA MET A 1161 25.14 -30.25 -28.42
C MET A 1161 26.26 -31.17 -28.95
N LEU A 1162 26.72 -32.16 -28.15
CA LEU A 1162 27.72 -33.13 -28.57
C LEU A 1162 27.11 -34.29 -29.38
N VAL A 1163 27.85 -34.73 -30.40
CA VAL A 1163 27.59 -35.96 -31.14
C VAL A 1163 28.64 -37.03 -30.81
N ALA A 1164 28.33 -38.29 -31.10
CA ALA A 1164 29.30 -39.38 -30.98
C ALA A 1164 30.30 -39.32 -32.14
N GLY A 1165 31.60 -39.41 -31.83
CA GLY A 1165 32.69 -39.24 -32.80
C GLY A 1165 33.30 -37.84 -32.73
N GLU A 1166 33.64 -37.29 -33.88
CA GLU A 1166 34.24 -35.96 -34.00
C GLU A 1166 33.20 -34.86 -33.78
N ASN A 1167 33.59 -33.84 -33.01
CA ASN A 1167 32.80 -32.65 -32.73
C ASN A 1167 33.62 -31.42 -33.18
N THR A 1168 32.96 -30.50 -33.89
CA THR A 1168 33.59 -29.29 -34.42
C THR A 1168 33.24 -28.09 -33.56
N VAL A 1169 34.26 -27.32 -33.19
CA VAL A 1169 34.13 -26.00 -32.59
C VAL A 1169 34.48 -24.98 -33.66
N ALA A 1170 33.62 -24.00 -33.86
CA ALA A 1170 33.87 -22.91 -34.80
C ALA A 1170 33.67 -21.57 -34.10
N ALA A 1171 34.46 -20.56 -34.45
CA ALA A 1171 34.36 -19.23 -33.86
C ALA A 1171 34.65 -18.11 -34.86
N GLU A 1172 34.05 -16.95 -34.66
CA GLU A 1172 34.31 -15.73 -35.44
C GLU A 1172 34.62 -14.56 -34.51
N LEU A 1173 35.73 -13.86 -34.74
CA LEU A 1173 36.16 -12.66 -34.02
C LEU A 1173 35.82 -11.42 -34.86
N HIS A 1174 35.06 -10.49 -34.28
CA HIS A 1174 34.58 -9.27 -34.90
C HIS A 1174 35.21 -8.02 -34.27
N LEU A 1175 35.76 -7.12 -35.09
CA LEU A 1175 36.33 -5.84 -34.64
C LEU A 1175 35.26 -4.76 -34.43
N ASN A 1176 35.57 -3.79 -33.56
CA ASN A 1176 34.75 -2.58 -33.41
C ASN A 1176 35.08 -1.51 -34.47
N TYR A 1177 36.29 -1.53 -35.04
CA TYR A 1177 36.69 -0.71 -36.19
C TYR A 1177 37.91 -1.32 -36.91
N LYS A 1178 38.06 -1.08 -38.21
CA LYS A 1178 39.06 -1.78 -39.06
C LYS A 1178 40.53 -1.47 -38.74
N SER A 1179 40.82 -0.33 -38.10
CA SER A 1179 42.19 0.05 -37.71
C SER A 1179 42.49 -0.22 -36.23
N GLN A 1180 41.83 -1.21 -35.63
CA GLN A 1180 42.02 -1.57 -34.23
C GLN A 1180 43.46 -2.08 -34.00
N PRO A 1181 44.20 -1.56 -33.00
CA PRO A 1181 45.63 -1.83 -32.83
C PRO A 1181 45.93 -3.28 -32.43
N SER A 1182 44.97 -4.00 -31.86
CA SER A 1182 45.09 -5.43 -31.58
C SER A 1182 43.77 -6.18 -31.73
N GLY A 1183 43.88 -7.45 -32.11
CA GLY A 1183 42.83 -8.46 -32.08
C GLY A 1183 43.37 -9.71 -31.38
N TYR A 1184 42.52 -10.45 -30.67
CA TYR A 1184 42.88 -11.66 -29.95
C TYR A 1184 41.65 -12.55 -29.77
N PHE A 1185 41.83 -13.86 -29.95
CA PHE A 1185 40.88 -14.94 -29.62
C PHE A 1185 41.64 -16.16 -29.07
N ASP A 1186 41.12 -16.75 -27.99
CA ASP A 1186 41.39 -18.14 -27.60
C ASP A 1186 40.19 -18.69 -26.80
N SER A 1187 40.10 -20.02 -26.66
CA SER A 1187 39.03 -20.67 -25.90
C SER A 1187 39.42 -22.03 -25.31
N GLN A 1188 38.94 -22.31 -24.10
CA GLN A 1188 38.92 -23.64 -23.48
C GLN A 1188 37.47 -24.13 -23.36
N ILE A 1189 37.25 -25.44 -23.58
CA ILE A 1189 35.96 -26.10 -23.43
C ILE A 1189 36.10 -27.29 -22.49
N THR A 1190 35.27 -27.32 -21.45
CA THR A 1190 35.19 -28.42 -20.48
C THR A 1190 33.79 -29.03 -20.54
N ALA A 1191 33.73 -30.34 -20.75
CA ALA A 1191 32.50 -31.13 -20.71
C ALA A 1191 32.32 -31.75 -19.32
N PHE A 1192 31.10 -31.75 -18.79
CA PHE A 1192 30.74 -32.23 -17.47
C PHE A 1192 29.64 -33.29 -17.57
N ASN A 1193 29.83 -34.41 -16.87
CA ASN A 1193 28.80 -35.43 -16.66
C ASN A 1193 27.77 -34.96 -15.65
#